data_AF-A0A923GE07-F1
#
_entry.id   AF-A0A923GE07-F1
#
_cell.length_a   1.000
_cell.length_b   1.000
_cell.length_c   1.000
_cell.angle_alpha   90.00
_cell.angle_beta   90.00
_cell.angle_gamma   90.00
#
_symmetry.space_group_name_H-M   'P 1'
#
loop_
_entity.id
_entity.type
_entity.pdbx_description
1 polymer ?
#
loop_
_entity_poly.entity_id
_entity_poly.type
_entity_poly.pdbx_seq_one_letter_code
_entity_poly.pdbx_strand_id
1 'polypeptide(L)'
;MSAIKARLHRTYALTVMRIFQAKTKFGFWRSRHGMRLIAIPVLGGVAVSILMIPFLQSLVGDVFSRQENLGALRSLLGGMGSALIGAAAIAFSIIVFAMQTNVERMPHGLFKQFSSDRRLLCSFVGSFLTAIAISGTSLIPDASWAIPAMLTAIWGIAAIVLFFLYAYRRALQLINPMEQLNIMSNMLSRDLRRWSRLADNAAILMRKGAAPEANGEGERFQFNETKAAFYQANPQWVTAAHQAIHYGISYAKRFAGQGDYEVTDSAFHHLVLINAAYCAAKNGTFVGGKGFFAVPGESDHTINTTLEQLRQTMQDALSRGDERLAESTIRAFGGLYGVYLGIDYSGRERRKHHALLASTYLASAVESVAAHDMPDLMMQGIRIMGKASVVALEHMPSSDIGTLVEKIGTFSLVGVVKASHQPVTLTGVEQLATITLELLVKGDRDVSALVSKLRSAVATVSKNYLGTVDVGLASIHSMTLGPYFSGTSVDSFRGRLTALVNELLAAPQEHDQAARIISNVETWAHQIFITQKELLLLAVQRRSQFTFDAIGWALDISALLSALSEAPACPEHLQDRLIRHADWLLATLSWIPDDRETVTFVENFALTECLFESAWRSFRRGGEGLYIQSRKMLIEWGKKGGSQETGWDILNSAVQGLTALALAKGDEDSLMNLKADLRVMLASDGAPSQEIRQRAADRLTERAHNPFGNRVFRSIDHVLGQQAPNRVREALLEMAQILVGEPQPGAM
;
A
#
# COMPACT_ATOMS: atom_id res chain seq x y z
N MET A 1 25.05 -3.24 -26.09
CA MET A 1 25.89 -2.96 -24.89
C MET A 1 25.10 -2.76 -23.58
N SER A 2 23.83 -2.32 -23.58
CA SER A 2 23.02 -2.09 -22.36
C SER A 2 22.57 -3.35 -21.61
N ALA A 3 22.32 -4.46 -22.31
CA ALA A 3 21.81 -5.71 -21.72
C ALA A 3 22.82 -6.41 -20.79
N ILE A 4 24.13 -6.30 -21.09
CA ILE A 4 25.20 -6.90 -20.28
C ILE A 4 25.37 -6.12 -18.97
N LYS A 5 25.27 -4.78 -19.02
CA LYS A 5 25.33 -3.90 -17.85
C LYS A 5 24.14 -4.14 -16.91
N ALA A 6 22.94 -4.36 -17.46
CA ALA A 6 21.74 -4.72 -16.70
C ALA A 6 21.85 -6.10 -16.03
N ARG A 7 22.41 -7.11 -16.71
CA ARG A 7 22.67 -8.43 -16.11
C ARG A 7 23.71 -8.36 -15.00
N LEU A 8 24.80 -7.61 -15.17
CA LEU A 8 25.84 -7.40 -14.15
C LEU A 8 25.31 -6.69 -12.90
N HIS A 9 24.48 -5.66 -13.05
CA HIS A 9 23.84 -4.99 -11.90
C HIS A 9 22.84 -5.90 -11.19
N ARG A 10 22.07 -6.72 -11.91
CA ARG A 10 21.15 -7.69 -11.30
C ARG A 10 21.90 -8.76 -10.52
N THR A 11 23.00 -9.29 -11.06
CA THR A 11 23.84 -10.26 -10.34
C THR A 11 24.54 -9.63 -9.14
N TYR A 12 25.02 -8.38 -9.26
CA TYR A 12 25.61 -7.65 -8.14
C TYR A 12 24.59 -7.43 -7.02
N ALA A 13 23.39 -6.94 -7.33
CA ALA A 13 22.32 -6.72 -6.36
C ALA A 13 21.86 -8.02 -5.67
N LEU A 14 21.75 -9.13 -6.42
CA LEU A 14 21.44 -10.44 -5.85
C LEU A 14 22.54 -10.98 -4.94
N THR A 15 23.80 -10.74 -5.29
CA THR A 15 24.96 -11.18 -4.47
C THR A 15 25.05 -10.35 -3.19
N VAL A 16 24.86 -9.03 -3.29
CA VAL A 16 24.78 -8.12 -2.13
C VAL A 16 23.61 -8.49 -1.22
N MET A 17 22.42 -8.78 -1.76
CA MET A 17 21.28 -9.25 -0.95
C MET A 17 21.54 -10.60 -0.30
N ARG A 18 22.17 -11.56 -0.99
CA ARG A 18 22.54 -12.85 -0.39
C ARG A 18 23.59 -12.69 0.70
N ILE A 19 24.57 -11.81 0.52
CA ILE A 19 25.57 -11.49 1.55
C ILE A 19 24.91 -10.80 2.73
N PHE A 20 23.98 -9.87 2.50
CA PHE A 20 23.27 -9.17 3.57
C PHE A 20 22.34 -10.11 4.34
N GLN A 21 21.61 -10.99 3.64
CA GLN A 21 20.78 -12.04 4.23
C GLN A 21 21.62 -13.09 4.97
N ALA A 22 22.80 -13.44 4.46
CA ALA A 22 23.74 -14.32 5.15
C ALA A 22 24.31 -13.61 6.39
N LYS A 23 24.63 -12.32 6.32
CA LYS A 23 25.11 -11.51 7.44
C LYS A 23 24.04 -11.33 8.53
N THR A 24 22.77 -11.13 8.16
CA THR A 24 21.66 -11.04 9.12
C THR A 24 21.29 -12.39 9.69
N LYS A 25 21.25 -13.46 8.88
CA LYS A 25 21.07 -14.85 9.38
C LYS A 25 22.23 -15.28 10.28
N PHE A 26 23.47 -14.96 9.94
CA PHE A 26 24.65 -15.19 10.77
C PHE A 26 24.62 -14.33 12.03
N GLY A 27 24.15 -13.08 11.95
CA GLY A 27 23.93 -12.21 13.11
C GLY A 27 22.87 -12.77 14.07
N PHE A 28 21.76 -13.26 13.55
CA PHE A 28 20.70 -13.95 14.32
C PHE A 28 21.18 -15.27 14.90
N TRP A 29 21.93 -16.07 14.13
CA TRP A 29 22.50 -17.33 14.57
C TRP A 29 23.58 -17.11 15.65
N ARG A 30 24.47 -16.12 15.48
CA ARG A 30 25.47 -15.67 16.47
C ARG A 30 24.81 -15.06 17.71
N SER A 31 23.71 -14.34 17.58
CA SER A 31 22.91 -13.85 18.72
C SER A 31 22.32 -15.02 19.52
N ARG A 32 21.80 -16.03 18.83
CA ARG A 32 21.13 -17.18 19.43
C ARG A 32 22.10 -18.25 19.96
N HIS A 33 23.30 -18.37 19.38
CA HIS A 33 24.28 -19.44 19.69
C HIS A 33 25.66 -18.90 20.09
N GLY A 34 25.83 -17.58 20.25
CA GLY A 34 27.12 -16.94 20.54
C GLY A 34 27.77 -17.41 21.84
N MET A 35 26.97 -17.71 22.87
CA MET A 35 27.49 -18.33 24.09
C MET A 35 28.02 -19.75 23.86
N ARG A 36 27.42 -20.53 22.94
CA ARG A 36 27.89 -21.87 22.60
C ARG A 36 29.19 -21.83 21.79
N LEU A 37 29.32 -20.84 20.90
CA LEU A 37 30.54 -20.63 20.10
C LEU A 37 31.75 -20.17 20.93
N ILE A 38 31.51 -19.47 22.05
CA ILE A 38 32.57 -19.10 22.99
C ILE A 38 32.84 -20.25 23.99
N ALA A 39 31.80 -20.98 24.41
CA ALA A 39 31.95 -22.08 25.37
C ALA A 39 32.76 -23.27 24.82
N ILE A 40 32.60 -23.63 23.54
CA ILE A 40 33.32 -24.76 22.92
C ILE A 40 34.85 -24.58 22.91
N PRO A 41 35.43 -23.46 22.42
CA PRO A 41 36.87 -23.25 22.46
C PRO A 41 37.39 -23.03 23.88
N VAL A 42 36.61 -22.43 24.78
CA VAL A 42 36.97 -22.29 26.20
C VAL A 42 37.06 -23.67 26.88
N LEU A 43 36.07 -24.54 26.68
CA LEU A 43 36.08 -25.91 27.21
C LEU A 43 37.19 -26.75 26.58
N GLY A 44 37.45 -26.59 25.28
CA GLY A 44 38.59 -27.21 24.60
C GLY A 44 39.93 -26.75 25.18
N GLY A 45 40.08 -25.45 25.45
CA GLY A 45 41.27 -24.89 26.10
C GLY A 45 41.47 -25.40 27.52
N VAL A 46 40.41 -25.52 28.32
CA VAL A 46 40.45 -26.11 29.66
C VAL A 46 40.89 -27.58 29.59
N ALA A 47 40.31 -28.37 28.67
CA ALA A 47 40.67 -29.78 28.49
C ALA A 47 42.14 -29.95 28.07
N VAL A 48 42.62 -29.14 27.12
CA VAL A 48 44.04 -29.14 26.72
C VAL A 48 44.95 -28.72 27.87
N SER A 49 44.54 -27.73 28.67
CA SER A 49 45.30 -27.27 29.84
C SER A 49 45.44 -28.38 30.89
N ILE A 50 44.36 -29.14 31.14
CA ILE A 50 44.36 -30.28 32.07
C ILE A 50 45.30 -31.39 31.59
N LEU A 51 45.27 -31.70 30.29
CA LEU A 51 46.16 -32.70 29.69
C LEU A 51 47.64 -32.28 29.74
N MET A 52 47.93 -30.98 29.79
CA MET A 52 49.28 -30.41 29.87
C MET A 52 49.82 -30.27 31.30
N ILE A 53 49.02 -30.55 32.34
CA ILE A 53 49.45 -30.49 33.75
C ILE A 53 50.73 -31.29 34.03
N PRO A 54 50.85 -32.59 33.66
CA PRO A 54 52.05 -33.38 33.98
C PRO A 54 53.31 -32.84 33.29
N PHE A 55 53.16 -32.32 32.06
CA PHE A 55 54.25 -31.69 31.33
C PHE A 55 54.70 -30.38 32.00
N LEU A 56 53.76 -29.51 32.37
CA LEU A 56 54.06 -28.27 33.09
C LEU A 56 54.68 -28.53 34.47
N GLN A 57 54.22 -29.58 35.17
CA GLN A 57 54.81 -30.01 36.45
C GLN A 57 56.26 -30.46 36.30
N SER A 58 56.58 -31.17 35.22
CA SER A 58 57.98 -31.56 34.95
C SER A 58 58.91 -30.40 34.64
N LEU A 59 58.39 -29.28 34.11
CA LEU A 59 59.20 -28.12 33.71
C LEU A 59 59.36 -27.08 34.81
N VAL A 60 58.32 -26.85 35.62
CA VAL A 60 58.26 -25.71 36.56
C VAL A 60 58.00 -26.17 38.00
N GLY A 61 57.69 -27.46 38.23
CA GLY A 61 57.38 -28.00 39.55
C GLY A 61 58.49 -27.77 40.58
N ASP A 62 59.75 -27.92 40.19
CA ASP A 62 60.92 -27.75 41.07
C ASP A 62 61.07 -26.33 41.63
N VAL A 63 60.54 -25.32 40.93
CA VAL A 63 60.55 -23.92 41.39
C VAL A 63 59.66 -23.74 42.62
N PHE A 64 58.55 -24.47 42.70
CA PHE A 64 57.58 -24.39 43.81
C PHE A 64 57.89 -25.36 44.96
N SER A 65 58.91 -26.21 44.81
CA SER A 65 59.44 -27.05 45.89
C SER A 65 60.08 -26.23 47.02
N ARG A 66 60.43 -24.96 46.77
CA ARG A 66 60.90 -24.01 47.79
C ARG A 66 59.72 -23.40 48.56
N GLN A 67 59.77 -23.50 49.89
CA GLN A 67 58.69 -23.06 50.78
C GLN A 67 58.37 -21.55 50.67
N GLU A 68 59.37 -20.73 50.37
CA GLU A 68 59.20 -19.28 50.11
C GLU A 68 58.38 -19.00 48.85
N ASN A 69 58.68 -19.68 47.74
CA ASN A 69 57.98 -19.52 46.46
C ASN A 69 56.53 -20.01 46.55
N LEU A 70 56.30 -21.10 47.28
CA LEU A 70 54.96 -21.63 47.53
C LEU A 70 54.15 -20.69 48.45
N GLY A 71 54.79 -20.09 49.47
CA GLY A 71 54.19 -19.06 50.31
C GLY A 71 53.79 -17.81 49.52
N ALA A 72 54.64 -17.35 48.60
CA ALA A 72 54.34 -16.23 47.71
C ALA A 72 53.14 -16.53 46.78
N LEU A 73 53.06 -17.75 46.22
CA LEU A 73 51.92 -18.17 45.40
C LEU A 73 50.60 -18.22 46.22
N ARG A 74 50.63 -18.74 47.45
CA ARG A 74 49.45 -18.75 48.33
C ARG A 74 48.95 -17.32 48.61
N SER A 75 49.87 -16.40 48.91
CA SER A 75 49.55 -14.99 49.14
C SER A 75 48.99 -14.32 47.88
N LEU A 76 49.58 -14.58 46.71
CA LEU A 76 49.11 -14.06 45.42
C LEU A 76 47.69 -14.55 45.10
N LEU A 77 47.42 -15.86 45.23
CA LEU A 77 46.10 -16.44 44.95
C LEU A 77 45.03 -15.93 45.92
N GLY A 78 45.35 -15.83 47.22
CA GLY A 78 44.46 -15.27 48.22
C GLY A 78 44.18 -13.77 47.99
N GLY A 79 45.22 -13.00 47.65
CA GLY A 79 45.12 -11.58 47.31
C GLY A 79 44.33 -11.32 46.02
N MET A 80 44.56 -12.11 44.97
CA MET A 80 43.79 -12.02 43.71
C MET A 80 42.34 -12.42 43.92
N GLY A 81 42.08 -13.51 44.66
CA GLY A 81 40.73 -13.96 44.97
C GLY A 81 39.93 -12.89 45.74
N SER A 82 40.52 -12.29 46.77
CA SER A 82 39.88 -11.20 47.54
C SER A 82 39.68 -9.93 46.71
N ALA A 83 40.65 -9.54 45.87
CA ALA A 83 40.51 -8.41 44.96
C ALA A 83 39.39 -8.64 43.93
N LEU A 84 39.26 -9.85 43.39
CA LEU A 84 38.19 -10.21 42.43
C LEU A 84 36.82 -10.24 43.08
N ILE A 85 36.71 -10.68 44.34
CA ILE A 85 35.49 -10.56 45.14
C ILE A 85 35.09 -9.08 45.27
N GLY A 86 36.04 -8.20 45.62
CA GLY A 86 35.82 -6.76 45.71
C GLY A 86 35.38 -6.14 44.38
N ALA A 87 36.07 -6.49 43.29
CA ALA A 87 35.73 -6.03 41.94
C ALA A 87 34.32 -6.48 41.50
N ALA A 88 33.93 -7.72 41.82
CA ALA A 88 32.58 -8.23 41.55
C ALA A 88 31.50 -7.46 42.32
N ALA A 89 31.77 -7.13 43.59
CA ALA A 89 30.86 -6.33 44.40
C ALA A 89 30.70 -4.89 43.85
N ILE A 90 31.79 -4.25 43.43
CA ILE A 90 31.74 -2.90 42.83
C ILE A 90 30.96 -2.93 41.51
N ALA A 91 31.27 -3.87 40.61
CA ALA A 91 30.60 -4.01 39.32
C ALA A 91 29.09 -4.28 39.50
N PHE A 92 28.73 -5.13 40.46
CA PHE A 92 27.34 -5.38 40.83
C PHE A 92 26.63 -4.10 41.29
N SER A 93 27.23 -3.37 42.24
CA SER A 93 26.66 -2.12 42.77
C SER A 93 26.45 -1.07 41.69
N ILE A 94 27.43 -0.87 40.78
CA ILE A 94 27.31 0.09 39.66
C ILE A 94 26.18 -0.32 38.72
N ILE A 95 26.10 -1.60 38.35
CA ILE A 95 25.09 -2.09 37.40
C ILE A 95 23.68 -2.02 38.01
N VAL A 96 23.53 -2.37 39.29
CA VAL A 96 22.25 -2.24 40.00
C VAL A 96 21.85 -0.78 40.13
N PHE A 97 22.78 0.12 40.45
CA PHE A 97 22.50 1.55 40.52
C PHE A 97 22.13 2.15 39.16
N ALA A 98 22.87 1.82 38.10
CA ALA A 98 22.57 2.25 36.73
C ALA A 98 21.20 1.73 36.25
N MET A 99 20.82 0.54 36.70
CA MET A 99 19.49 -0.01 36.46
C MET A 99 18.45 0.76 37.28
N GLN A 100 18.65 1.00 38.58
CA GLN A 100 17.71 1.76 39.42
C GLN A 100 17.47 3.19 38.90
N THR A 101 18.52 3.94 38.60
CA THR A 101 18.42 5.33 38.10
C THR A 101 17.76 5.46 36.74
N ASN A 102 17.92 4.48 35.85
CA ASN A 102 17.18 4.43 34.59
C ASN A 102 15.75 3.89 34.76
N VAL A 103 15.49 3.09 35.80
CA VAL A 103 14.19 2.45 36.07
C VAL A 103 13.26 3.28 36.97
N GLU A 104 13.77 4.22 37.78
CA GLU A 104 12.95 5.23 38.49
C GLU A 104 12.09 6.07 37.54
N ARG A 105 12.41 6.02 36.26
CA ARG A 105 11.67 6.65 35.17
C ARG A 105 10.58 5.74 34.56
N MET A 106 10.41 4.50 35.03
CA MET A 106 9.46 3.51 34.51
C MET A 106 8.24 3.31 35.43
N PRO A 107 7.12 2.81 34.89
CA PRO A 107 5.99 2.33 35.69
C PRO A 107 6.39 1.20 36.67
N HIS A 108 5.85 1.22 37.89
CA HIS A 108 6.34 0.42 39.04
C HIS A 108 6.34 -1.11 38.84
N GLY A 109 5.50 -1.66 37.95
CA GLY A 109 5.43 -3.11 37.69
C GLY A 109 6.65 -3.67 36.94
N LEU A 110 7.25 -2.88 36.04
CA LEU A 110 8.41 -3.29 35.24
C LEU A 110 9.70 -3.35 36.08
N PHE A 111 9.78 -2.56 37.17
CA PHE A 111 10.92 -2.56 38.09
C PHE A 111 11.17 -3.94 38.73
N LYS A 112 10.13 -4.56 39.28
CA LYS A 112 10.24 -5.90 39.89
C LYS A 112 10.64 -6.96 38.86
N GLN A 113 10.19 -6.80 37.63
CA GLN A 113 10.41 -7.76 36.55
C GLN A 113 11.83 -7.69 35.98
N PHE A 114 12.40 -6.49 35.85
CA PHE A 114 13.77 -6.32 35.31
C PHE A 114 14.87 -6.44 36.37
N SER A 115 14.62 -6.02 37.62
CA SER A 115 15.57 -6.21 38.73
C SER A 115 15.78 -7.68 39.11
N SER A 116 14.82 -8.55 38.79
CA SER A 116 14.89 -10.00 39.05
C SER A 116 15.36 -10.82 37.84
N ASP A 117 16.02 -10.20 36.84
CA ASP A 117 16.56 -10.93 35.69
C ASP A 117 17.56 -12.00 36.14
N ARG A 118 17.10 -13.26 36.09
CA ARG A 118 17.86 -14.42 36.56
C ARG A 118 19.20 -14.57 35.84
N ARG A 119 19.31 -14.14 34.59
CA ARG A 119 20.57 -14.30 33.82
C ARG A 119 21.62 -13.32 34.30
N LEU A 120 21.21 -12.08 34.57
CA LEU A 120 22.08 -11.07 35.18
C LEU A 120 22.52 -11.51 36.58
N LEU A 121 21.57 -11.93 37.42
CA LEU A 121 21.84 -12.36 38.78
C LEU A 121 22.75 -13.61 38.83
N CYS A 122 22.49 -14.61 37.97
CA CYS A 122 23.37 -15.78 37.83
C CYS A 122 24.79 -15.42 37.37
N SER A 123 24.97 -14.42 36.51
CA SER A 123 26.32 -14.02 36.08
C SER A 123 27.13 -13.38 37.22
N PHE A 124 26.49 -12.61 38.09
CA PHE A 124 27.15 -12.04 39.28
C PHE A 124 27.42 -13.08 40.37
N VAL A 125 26.45 -13.95 40.65
CA VAL A 125 26.67 -15.06 41.59
C VAL A 125 27.75 -15.99 41.07
N GLY A 126 27.76 -16.27 39.76
CA GLY A 126 28.78 -17.07 39.11
C GLY A 126 30.18 -16.46 39.23
N SER A 127 30.34 -15.16 39.02
CA SER A 127 31.65 -14.49 39.20
C SER A 127 32.10 -14.48 40.66
N PHE A 128 31.17 -14.26 41.61
CA PHE A 128 31.46 -14.30 43.04
C PHE A 128 31.92 -15.68 43.50
N LEU A 129 31.20 -16.74 43.11
CA LEU A 129 31.57 -18.12 43.41
C LEU A 129 32.90 -18.52 42.77
N THR A 130 33.17 -18.04 41.55
CA THR A 130 34.45 -18.28 40.88
C THR A 130 35.60 -17.59 41.63
N ALA A 131 35.40 -16.36 42.10
CA ALA A 131 36.41 -15.64 42.88
C ALA A 131 36.67 -16.31 44.25
N ILE A 132 35.64 -16.84 44.91
CA ILE A 132 35.80 -17.68 46.11
C ILE A 132 36.61 -18.94 45.79
N ALA A 133 36.33 -19.61 44.67
CA ALA A 133 37.08 -20.79 44.26
C ALA A 133 38.57 -20.47 44.04
N ILE A 134 38.89 -19.34 43.38
CA ILE A 134 40.27 -18.85 43.22
C ILE A 134 40.91 -18.59 44.58
N SER A 135 40.23 -17.89 45.49
CA SER A 135 40.73 -17.65 46.84
C SER A 135 40.97 -18.96 47.60
N GLY A 136 40.05 -19.93 47.46
CA GLY A 136 40.17 -21.27 48.03
C GLY A 136 41.38 -22.05 47.51
N THR A 137 41.81 -21.78 46.26
CA THR A 137 43.08 -22.35 45.75
C THR A 137 44.33 -21.83 46.46
N SER A 138 44.23 -20.87 47.38
CA SER A 138 45.36 -20.48 48.26
C SER A 138 45.68 -21.52 49.35
N LEU A 139 44.77 -22.45 49.63
CA LEU A 139 44.92 -23.51 50.64
C LEU A 139 45.70 -24.74 50.12
N ILE A 140 46.64 -24.53 49.18
CA ILE A 140 47.44 -25.59 48.56
C ILE A 140 48.28 -26.30 49.62
N PRO A 141 48.17 -27.63 49.81
CA PRO A 141 48.96 -28.34 50.83
C PRO A 141 50.43 -28.45 50.43
N ASP A 142 50.72 -28.91 49.20
CA ASP A 142 52.07 -29.25 48.72
C ASP A 142 52.36 -28.72 47.30
N ALA A 143 53.63 -28.72 46.90
CA ALA A 143 54.10 -28.20 45.60
C ALA A 143 53.47 -28.88 44.38
N SER A 144 53.03 -30.13 44.50
CA SER A 144 52.35 -30.87 43.43
C SER A 144 51.02 -30.20 43.00
N TRP A 145 50.39 -29.44 43.89
CA TRP A 145 49.11 -28.76 43.62
C TRP A 145 49.28 -27.32 43.08
N ALA A 146 50.51 -26.79 43.00
CA ALA A 146 50.79 -25.42 42.57
C ALA A 146 50.32 -25.13 41.13
N ILE A 147 50.60 -26.03 40.19
CA ILE A 147 50.25 -25.86 38.77
C ILE A 147 48.74 -26.02 38.52
N PRO A 148 48.05 -27.05 39.07
CA PRO A 148 46.59 -27.12 39.02
C PRO A 148 45.90 -25.87 39.59
N ALA A 149 46.40 -25.32 40.71
CA ALA A 149 45.87 -24.11 41.31
C ALA A 149 46.07 -22.88 40.42
N MET A 150 47.25 -22.71 39.82
CA MET A 150 47.55 -21.60 38.91
C MET A 150 46.68 -21.64 37.64
N LEU A 151 46.50 -22.83 37.05
CA LEU A 151 45.61 -23.00 35.89
C LEU A 151 44.14 -22.73 36.26
N THR A 152 43.69 -23.19 37.43
CA THR A 152 42.34 -22.90 37.94
C THR A 152 42.15 -21.40 38.14
N ALA A 153 43.16 -20.69 38.64
CA ALA A 153 43.13 -19.24 38.81
C ALA A 153 43.06 -18.50 37.47
N ILE A 154 43.87 -18.88 36.47
CA ILE A 154 43.85 -18.27 35.13
C ILE A 154 42.49 -18.48 34.46
N TRP A 155 41.96 -19.70 34.47
CA TRP A 155 40.64 -19.99 33.89
C TRP A 155 39.50 -19.34 34.68
N GLY A 156 39.63 -19.24 36.01
CA GLY A 156 38.69 -18.53 36.87
C GLY A 156 38.65 -17.03 36.56
N ILE A 157 39.81 -16.39 36.39
CA ILE A 157 39.90 -14.97 35.98
C ILE A 157 39.25 -14.78 34.60
N ALA A 158 39.57 -15.63 33.62
CA ALA A 158 38.96 -15.57 32.31
C ALA A 158 37.43 -15.73 32.37
N ALA A 159 36.93 -16.65 33.20
CA ALA A 159 35.49 -16.85 33.41
C ALA A 159 34.84 -15.61 34.05
N ILE A 160 35.47 -14.99 35.06
CA ILE A 160 34.97 -13.75 35.69
C ILE A 160 34.87 -12.62 34.66
N VAL A 161 35.89 -12.43 33.82
CA VAL A 161 35.85 -11.41 32.74
C VAL A 161 34.70 -11.69 31.76
N LEU A 162 34.50 -12.95 31.35
CA LEU A 162 33.39 -13.34 30.48
C LEU A 162 32.02 -13.09 31.15
N PHE A 163 31.88 -13.41 32.44
CA PHE A 163 30.66 -13.13 33.20
C PHE A 163 30.39 -11.63 33.31
N PHE A 164 31.39 -10.79 33.53
CA PHE A 164 31.21 -9.34 33.56
C PHE A 164 30.85 -8.77 32.19
N LEU A 165 31.50 -9.20 31.11
CA LEU A 165 31.14 -8.78 29.76
C LEU A 165 29.69 -9.18 29.41
N TYR A 166 29.29 -10.39 29.82
CA TYR A 166 27.92 -10.85 29.66
C TYR A 166 26.92 -10.02 30.49
N ALA A 167 27.22 -9.79 31.77
CA ALA A 167 26.41 -9.00 32.69
C ALA A 167 26.24 -7.56 32.19
N TYR A 168 27.33 -6.93 31.75
CA TYR A 168 27.35 -5.59 31.18
C TYR A 168 26.49 -5.51 29.91
N ARG A 169 26.66 -6.44 28.97
CA ARG A 169 25.85 -6.49 27.75
C ARG A 169 24.37 -6.71 28.07
N ARG A 170 24.06 -7.57 29.04
CA ARG A 170 22.68 -7.81 29.48
C ARG A 170 22.08 -6.58 30.17
N ALA A 171 22.85 -5.87 30.97
CA ALA A 171 22.43 -4.62 31.61
C ALA A 171 22.12 -3.54 30.56
N LEU A 172 22.97 -3.37 29.54
CA LEU A 172 22.69 -2.45 28.43
C LEU A 172 21.39 -2.79 27.69
N GLN A 173 21.12 -4.07 27.44
CA GLN A 173 19.84 -4.51 26.86
C GLN A 173 18.65 -4.18 27.75
N LEU A 174 18.81 -4.34 29.07
CA LEU A 174 17.74 -4.04 30.03
C LEU A 174 17.52 -2.53 30.21
N ILE A 175 18.47 -1.67 29.83
CA ILE A 175 18.32 -0.21 29.86
C ILE A 175 17.67 0.31 28.56
N ASN A 176 17.90 -0.35 27.42
CA ASN A 176 17.35 0.08 26.14
C ASN A 176 15.81 -0.04 26.11
N PRO A 177 15.05 1.06 25.92
CA PRO A 177 13.59 1.05 25.94
C PRO A 177 12.97 0.17 24.84
N MET A 178 13.62 0.06 23.69
CA MET A 178 13.18 -0.82 22.59
C MET A 178 13.22 -2.29 23.01
N GLU A 179 14.28 -2.69 23.70
CA GLU A 179 14.43 -4.06 24.19
C GLU A 179 13.52 -4.34 25.38
N GLN A 180 13.20 -3.34 26.21
CA GLN A 180 12.20 -3.47 27.26
C GLN A 180 10.80 -3.76 26.68
N LEU A 181 10.39 -3.02 25.65
CA LEU A 181 9.13 -3.26 24.92
C LEU A 181 9.11 -4.64 24.26
N ASN A 182 10.23 -5.06 23.66
CA ASN A 182 10.40 -6.38 23.07
C ASN A 182 10.32 -7.51 24.12
N ILE A 183 10.97 -7.34 25.28
CA ILE A 183 10.91 -8.31 26.37
C ILE A 183 9.48 -8.40 26.91
N MET A 184 8.82 -7.26 27.17
CA MET A 184 7.44 -7.19 27.65
C MET A 184 6.46 -7.89 26.70
N SER A 185 6.47 -7.54 25.41
CA SER A 185 5.57 -8.11 24.40
C SER A 185 5.79 -9.62 24.21
N ASN A 186 7.03 -10.10 24.25
CA ASN A 186 7.36 -11.52 24.14
C ASN A 186 6.91 -12.31 25.37
N MET A 187 7.09 -11.75 26.57
CA MET A 187 6.60 -12.38 27.80
C MET A 187 5.08 -12.49 27.79
N LEU A 188 4.38 -11.39 27.44
CA LEU A 188 2.93 -11.41 27.31
C LEU A 188 2.46 -12.41 26.26
N SER A 189 3.09 -12.41 25.08
CA SER A 189 2.73 -13.35 24.01
C SER A 189 2.87 -14.81 24.45
N ARG A 190 3.87 -15.14 25.28
CA ARG A 190 4.03 -16.48 25.85
C ARG A 190 2.95 -16.79 26.87
N ASP A 191 2.61 -15.82 27.71
CA ASP A 191 1.57 -15.97 28.73
C ASP A 191 0.19 -16.17 28.09
N LEU A 192 -0.19 -15.32 27.13
CA LEU A 192 -1.44 -15.46 26.36
C LEU A 192 -1.50 -16.80 25.60
N ARG A 193 -0.38 -17.26 25.01
CA ARG A 193 -0.31 -18.60 24.40
C ARG A 193 -0.42 -19.74 25.42
N ARG A 194 0.00 -19.53 26.66
CA ARG A 194 -0.16 -20.51 27.74
C ARG A 194 -1.63 -20.59 28.13
N TRP A 195 -2.28 -19.44 28.35
CA TRP A 195 -3.71 -19.36 28.63
C TRP A 195 -4.56 -19.95 27.51
N SER A 196 -4.22 -19.68 26.24
CA SER A 196 -4.91 -20.27 25.09
C SER A 196 -4.81 -21.79 25.08
N ARG A 197 -3.61 -22.35 25.33
CA ARG A 197 -3.42 -23.81 25.46
C ARG A 197 -4.20 -24.41 26.63
N LEU A 198 -4.28 -23.72 27.77
CA LEU A 198 -5.10 -24.18 28.90
C LEU A 198 -6.59 -24.18 28.55
N ALA A 199 -7.06 -23.15 27.86
CA ALA A 199 -8.45 -23.03 27.41
C ALA A 199 -8.80 -24.09 26.35
N ASP A 200 -7.91 -24.36 25.40
CA ASP A 200 -8.07 -25.43 24.40
C ASP A 200 -8.10 -26.82 25.08
N ASN A 201 -7.23 -27.07 26.04
CA ASN A 201 -7.24 -28.30 26.82
C ASN A 201 -8.54 -28.46 27.64
N ALA A 202 -9.03 -27.37 28.26
CA ALA A 202 -10.30 -27.38 28.98
C ALA A 202 -11.47 -27.69 28.04
N ALA A 203 -11.50 -27.09 26.85
CA ALA A 203 -12.49 -27.36 25.82
C ALA A 203 -12.48 -28.85 25.40
N ILE A 204 -11.30 -29.45 25.19
CA ILE A 204 -11.17 -30.88 24.86
C ILE A 204 -11.71 -31.77 25.99
N LEU A 205 -11.39 -31.44 27.25
CA LEU A 205 -11.84 -32.21 28.42
C LEU A 205 -13.36 -32.15 28.61
N MET A 206 -13.98 -30.99 28.34
CA MET A 206 -15.42 -30.79 28.46
C MET A 206 -16.23 -31.34 27.27
N ARG A 207 -15.59 -31.57 26.11
CA ARG A 207 -16.22 -32.15 24.91
C ARG A 207 -16.45 -33.67 25.00
N LYS A 208 -15.93 -34.34 26.04
CA LYS A 208 -16.19 -35.77 26.35
C LYS A 208 -17.67 -35.97 26.75
N GLY A 209 -18.57 -35.95 25.77
CA GLY A 209 -20.00 -36.19 25.98
C GLY A 209 -20.94 -35.87 24.81
N ALA A 210 -20.52 -35.07 23.83
CA ALA A 210 -21.37 -34.73 22.68
C ALA A 210 -20.88 -35.43 21.40
N ALA A 211 -21.73 -36.30 20.83
CA ALA A 211 -21.52 -36.85 19.50
C ALA A 211 -21.47 -35.71 18.46
N PRO A 212 -20.63 -35.81 17.41
CA PRO A 212 -20.65 -34.82 16.35
C PRO A 212 -21.94 -34.96 15.55
N GLU A 213 -22.84 -33.99 15.66
CA GLU A 213 -23.94 -33.86 14.70
C GLU A 213 -23.36 -33.60 13.32
N ALA A 214 -23.34 -34.65 12.49
CA ALA A 214 -23.09 -34.56 11.07
C ALA A 214 -24.29 -33.88 10.43
N ASN A 215 -24.23 -32.55 10.25
CA ASN A 215 -25.19 -31.81 9.44
C ASN A 215 -24.46 -30.96 8.40
N GLY A 216 -24.49 -31.48 7.17
CA GLY A 216 -24.57 -30.83 5.86
C GLY A 216 -24.08 -29.39 5.66
N GLU A 217 -23.16 -29.29 4.70
CA GLU A 217 -22.89 -28.16 3.79
C GLU A 217 -22.42 -26.82 4.39
N GLY A 218 -21.16 -26.52 4.06
CA GLY A 218 -20.44 -25.26 4.28
C GLY A 218 -19.68 -25.26 5.59
N GLU A 219 -18.34 -25.12 5.55
CA GLU A 219 -17.47 -24.99 6.73
C GLU A 219 -17.92 -23.83 7.64
N ARG A 220 -18.75 -24.13 8.64
CA ARG A 220 -19.25 -23.19 9.64
C ARG A 220 -18.23 -23.12 10.78
N PHE A 221 -17.57 -21.98 10.94
CA PHE A 221 -16.80 -21.70 12.15
C PHE A 221 -17.77 -21.63 13.34
N GLN A 222 -17.76 -22.66 14.18
CA GLN A 222 -18.64 -22.77 15.35
C GLN A 222 -18.05 -21.99 16.53
N PHE A 223 -18.89 -21.25 17.26
CA PHE A 223 -18.50 -20.56 18.47
C PHE A 223 -18.02 -21.57 19.51
N ASN A 224 -16.82 -21.38 20.07
CA ASN A 224 -16.30 -22.26 21.10
C ASN A 224 -16.81 -21.83 22.48
N GLU A 225 -18.02 -22.29 22.83
CA GLU A 225 -18.68 -22.00 24.10
C GLU A 225 -17.82 -22.39 25.31
N THR A 226 -17.18 -23.57 25.27
CA THR A 226 -16.35 -24.06 26.37
C THR A 226 -15.10 -23.20 26.60
N LYS A 227 -14.44 -22.76 25.53
CA LYS A 227 -13.28 -21.85 25.61
C LYS A 227 -13.71 -20.47 26.09
N ALA A 228 -14.87 -19.97 25.65
CA ALA A 228 -15.42 -18.70 26.12
C ALA A 228 -15.76 -18.74 27.62
N ALA A 229 -16.40 -19.82 28.09
CA ALA A 229 -16.72 -20.04 29.49
C ALA A 229 -15.44 -20.13 30.37
N PHE A 230 -14.39 -20.80 29.86
CA PHE A 230 -13.09 -20.85 30.54
C PHE A 230 -12.51 -19.44 30.78
N TYR A 231 -12.56 -18.56 29.77
CA TYR A 231 -12.08 -17.18 29.93
C TYR A 231 -12.95 -16.35 30.88
N GLN A 232 -14.27 -16.54 30.87
CA GLN A 232 -15.17 -15.88 31.81
C GLN A 232 -14.90 -16.32 33.27
N ALA A 233 -14.60 -17.60 33.50
CA ALA A 233 -14.26 -18.12 34.82
C ALA A 233 -12.87 -17.67 35.32
N ASN A 234 -11.97 -17.25 34.42
CA ASN A 234 -10.59 -16.90 34.75
C ASN A 234 -10.23 -15.46 34.34
N PRO A 235 -10.91 -14.42 34.83
CA PRO A 235 -10.77 -13.04 34.31
C PRO A 235 -9.36 -12.46 34.40
N GLN A 236 -8.49 -13.02 35.25
CA GLN A 236 -7.10 -12.60 35.40
C GLN A 236 -6.22 -12.86 34.16
N TRP A 237 -6.67 -13.69 33.21
CA TRP A 237 -5.90 -14.03 32.02
C TRP A 237 -5.55 -12.82 31.13
N VAL A 238 -6.34 -11.74 31.22
CA VAL A 238 -6.17 -10.52 30.40
C VAL A 238 -5.46 -9.38 31.15
N THR A 239 -5.28 -9.47 32.47
CA THR A 239 -4.70 -8.38 33.28
C THR A 239 -3.31 -7.96 32.81
N ALA A 240 -2.46 -8.93 32.44
CA ALA A 240 -1.13 -8.66 31.90
C ALA A 240 -1.19 -7.91 30.55
N ALA A 241 -2.22 -8.17 29.73
CA ALA A 241 -2.40 -7.48 28.46
C ALA A 241 -2.82 -6.02 28.67
N HIS A 242 -3.74 -5.74 29.59
CA HIS A 242 -4.14 -4.36 29.94
C HIS A 242 -2.96 -3.55 30.48
N GLN A 243 -2.15 -4.14 31.35
CA GLN A 243 -0.94 -3.50 31.85
C GLN A 243 0.05 -3.19 30.72
N ALA A 244 0.28 -4.15 29.81
CA ALA A 244 1.18 -3.96 28.68
C ALA A 244 0.69 -2.90 27.68
N ILE A 245 -0.63 -2.81 27.45
CA ILE A 245 -1.25 -1.74 26.66
C ILE A 245 -0.99 -0.38 27.30
N HIS A 246 -1.28 -0.23 28.59
CA HIS A 246 -1.05 1.01 29.33
C HIS A 246 0.43 1.41 29.32
N TYR A 247 1.34 0.45 29.44
CA TYR A 247 2.78 0.69 29.36
C TYR A 247 3.22 1.10 27.96
N GLY A 248 2.72 0.45 26.90
CA GLY A 248 3.00 0.84 25.52
C GLY A 248 2.61 2.30 25.24
N ILE A 249 1.40 2.70 25.64
CA ILE A 249 0.90 4.08 25.47
C ILE A 249 1.71 5.07 26.29
N SER A 250 2.01 4.75 27.55
CA SER A 250 2.82 5.62 28.42
C SER A 250 4.24 5.81 27.88
N TYR A 251 4.86 4.76 27.34
CA TYR A 251 6.17 4.83 26.68
C TYR A 251 6.10 5.72 25.45
N ALA A 252 5.12 5.50 24.57
CA ALA A 252 4.94 6.30 23.36
C ALA A 252 4.83 7.80 23.70
N LYS A 253 3.92 8.18 24.61
CA LYS A 253 3.74 9.58 25.02
C LYS A 253 5.00 10.19 25.64
N ARG A 254 5.69 9.43 26.48
CA ARG A 254 6.87 9.93 27.22
C ARG A 254 8.06 10.17 26.29
N PHE A 255 8.36 9.22 25.42
CA PHE A 255 9.50 9.34 24.51
C PHE A 255 9.22 10.32 23.37
N ALA A 256 7.97 10.44 22.91
CA ALA A 256 7.56 11.52 22.02
C ALA A 256 7.81 12.90 22.66
N GLY A 257 7.45 13.08 23.94
CA GLY A 257 7.76 14.31 24.68
C GLY A 257 9.26 14.59 24.85
N GLN A 258 10.13 13.61 24.60
CA GLN A 258 11.60 13.76 24.59
C GLN A 258 12.18 13.90 23.16
N GLY A 259 11.34 13.84 22.12
CA GLY A 259 11.75 13.84 20.71
C GLY A 259 12.28 12.49 20.20
N ASP A 260 12.22 11.42 21.00
CA ASP A 260 12.63 10.08 20.59
C ASP A 260 11.45 9.33 19.95
N TYR A 261 11.26 9.58 18.66
CA TYR A 261 10.17 8.98 17.90
C TYR A 261 10.46 7.54 17.46
N GLU A 262 11.71 7.08 17.50
CA GLU A 262 12.03 5.66 17.23
C GLU A 262 11.44 4.76 18.32
N VAL A 263 11.58 5.17 19.58
CA VAL A 263 10.97 4.47 20.72
C VAL A 263 9.45 4.57 20.69
N THR A 264 8.91 5.72 20.28
CA THR A 264 7.47 5.94 20.10
C THR A 264 6.88 4.98 19.06
N ASP A 265 7.47 4.92 17.86
CA ASP A 265 7.03 4.03 16.78
C ASP A 265 7.12 2.56 17.21
N SER A 266 8.18 2.18 17.93
CA SER A 266 8.31 0.84 18.49
C SER A 266 7.27 0.52 19.55
N ALA A 267 6.94 1.47 20.42
CA ALA A 267 5.92 1.28 21.44
C ALA A 267 4.54 0.99 20.81
N PHE A 268 4.17 1.74 19.76
CA PHE A 268 2.95 1.45 19.01
C PHE A 268 3.02 0.16 18.20
N HIS A 269 4.17 -0.17 17.61
CA HIS A 269 4.36 -1.46 16.95
C HIS A 269 4.11 -2.63 17.93
N HIS A 270 4.69 -2.56 19.12
CA HIS A 270 4.48 -3.57 20.16
C HIS A 270 3.04 -3.57 20.69
N LEU A 271 2.35 -2.42 20.72
CA LEU A 271 0.92 -2.34 21.03
C LEU A 271 0.07 -3.15 20.04
N VAL A 272 0.39 -3.07 18.74
CA VAL A 272 -0.25 -3.87 17.69
C VAL A 272 0.06 -5.37 17.89
N LEU A 273 1.31 -5.74 18.20
CA LEU A 273 1.68 -7.14 18.48
C LEU A 273 0.96 -7.71 19.72
N ILE A 274 0.78 -6.90 20.77
CA ILE A 274 0.03 -7.27 21.97
C ILE A 274 -1.42 -7.60 21.61
N ASN A 275 -2.06 -6.75 20.80
CA ASN A 275 -3.41 -6.99 20.31
C ASN A 275 -3.49 -8.22 19.41
N ALA A 276 -2.51 -8.44 18.53
CA ALA A 276 -2.46 -9.65 17.71
C ALA A 276 -2.36 -10.92 18.56
N ALA A 277 -1.51 -10.93 19.60
CA ALA A 277 -1.40 -12.05 20.53
C ALA A 277 -2.69 -12.26 21.34
N TYR A 278 -3.38 -11.18 21.71
CA TYR A 278 -4.68 -11.23 22.38
C TYR A 278 -5.76 -11.86 21.49
N CYS A 279 -5.92 -11.35 20.27
CA CYS A 279 -6.87 -11.89 19.28
C CYS A 279 -6.58 -13.36 18.98
N ALA A 280 -5.30 -13.73 18.82
CA ALA A 280 -4.92 -15.12 18.61
C ALA A 280 -5.27 -16.02 19.81
N ALA A 281 -5.07 -15.56 21.05
CA ALA A 281 -5.44 -16.32 22.23
C ALA A 281 -6.97 -16.52 22.33
N LYS A 282 -7.74 -15.46 22.06
CA LYS A 282 -9.20 -15.43 22.07
C LYS A 282 -9.85 -16.08 20.83
N ASN A 283 -9.05 -16.58 19.87
CA ASN A 283 -9.58 -17.17 18.64
C ASN A 283 -10.62 -18.27 18.93
N GLY A 284 -11.71 -18.26 18.17
CA GLY A 284 -12.86 -19.15 18.39
C GLY A 284 -13.93 -18.63 19.35
N THR A 285 -13.69 -17.51 20.05
CA THR A 285 -14.59 -16.99 21.09
C THR A 285 -15.11 -15.57 20.84
N PHE A 286 -14.89 -15.03 19.63
CA PHE A 286 -15.49 -13.76 19.22
C PHE A 286 -16.92 -13.97 18.72
N VAL A 287 -17.83 -13.15 19.23
CA VAL A 287 -19.24 -13.15 18.84
C VAL A 287 -19.42 -12.12 17.73
N GLY A 288 -20.00 -12.53 16.60
CA GLY A 288 -20.37 -11.62 15.52
C GLY A 288 -21.64 -10.84 15.88
N GLY A 289 -21.67 -9.55 15.51
CA GLY A 289 -22.85 -8.72 15.65
C GLY A 289 -23.99 -9.18 14.75
N LYS A 290 -25.22 -9.11 15.24
CA LYS A 290 -26.43 -9.17 14.40
C LYS A 290 -26.88 -7.74 14.19
N GLY A 291 -26.78 -7.23 12.96
CA GLY A 291 -26.82 -5.79 12.66
C GLY A 291 -28.00 -4.95 13.19
N PHE A 292 -29.06 -5.58 13.72
CA PHE A 292 -30.23 -4.89 14.28
C PHE A 292 -30.34 -4.96 15.82
N PHE A 293 -29.56 -5.81 16.50
CA PHE A 293 -29.66 -6.00 17.96
C PHE A 293 -28.28 -6.15 18.59
N ALA A 294 -28.05 -5.46 19.72
CA ALA A 294 -26.84 -5.64 20.50
C ALA A 294 -26.75 -7.08 21.03
N VAL A 295 -25.70 -7.80 20.64
CA VAL A 295 -25.50 -9.17 21.11
C VAL A 295 -24.59 -9.15 22.35
N PRO A 296 -24.97 -9.79 23.46
CA PRO A 296 -24.08 -9.94 24.62
C PRO A 296 -22.75 -10.57 24.20
N GLY A 297 -21.63 -9.89 24.49
CA GLY A 297 -20.28 -10.35 24.11
C GLY A 297 -19.78 -9.92 22.72
N GLU A 298 -20.56 -9.13 21.97
CA GLU A 298 -20.11 -8.49 20.72
C GLU A 298 -19.00 -7.46 20.96
N SER A 299 -19.14 -6.67 22.04
CA SER A 299 -18.13 -5.68 22.41
C SER A 299 -16.99 -6.32 23.22
N ASP A 300 -15.75 -5.97 22.85
CA ASP A 300 -14.56 -6.42 23.57
C ASP A 300 -13.90 -5.26 24.33
N HIS A 301 -13.84 -5.39 25.66
CA HIS A 301 -13.28 -4.35 26.53
C HIS A 301 -11.80 -4.07 26.25
N THR A 302 -10.99 -5.07 25.87
CA THR A 302 -9.55 -4.91 25.64
C THR A 302 -9.28 -4.16 24.35
N ILE A 303 -10.02 -4.50 23.29
CA ILE A 303 -9.97 -3.80 22.01
C ILE A 303 -10.43 -2.35 22.17
N ASN A 304 -11.58 -2.14 22.83
CA ASN A 304 -12.11 -0.80 23.09
C ASN A 304 -11.13 0.05 23.91
N THR A 305 -10.53 -0.52 24.96
CA THR A 305 -9.53 0.17 25.78
C THR A 305 -8.31 0.58 24.93
N THR A 306 -7.82 -0.29 24.05
CA THR A 306 -6.69 0.03 23.17
C THR A 306 -7.04 1.20 22.23
N LEU A 307 -8.18 1.12 21.53
CA LEU A 307 -8.61 2.13 20.58
C LEU A 307 -8.87 3.47 21.27
N GLU A 308 -9.46 3.45 22.47
CA GLU A 308 -9.74 4.65 23.27
C GLU A 308 -8.46 5.32 23.78
N GLN A 309 -7.46 4.53 24.22
CA GLN A 309 -6.15 5.06 24.60
C GLN A 309 -5.43 5.70 23.41
N LEU A 310 -5.53 5.12 22.21
CA LEU A 310 -5.01 5.74 20.98
C LEU A 310 -5.77 7.03 20.62
N ARG A 311 -7.10 7.05 20.77
CA ARG A 311 -7.92 8.23 20.53
C ARG A 311 -7.50 9.39 21.44
N GLN A 312 -7.32 9.12 22.74
CA GLN A 312 -6.82 10.10 23.71
C GLN A 312 -5.40 10.54 23.37
N THR A 313 -4.54 9.63 22.91
CA THR A 313 -3.18 9.96 22.48
C THR A 313 -3.17 10.87 21.24
N MET A 314 -4.07 10.64 20.29
CA MET A 314 -4.24 11.51 19.12
C MET A 314 -4.66 12.92 19.53
N GLN A 315 -5.64 13.04 20.44
CA GLN A 315 -6.09 14.34 20.95
C GLN A 315 -4.96 15.09 21.67
N ASP A 316 -4.19 14.39 22.50
CA ASP A 316 -3.03 14.98 23.16
C ASP A 316 -1.97 15.44 22.15
N ALA A 317 -1.68 14.64 21.12
CA ALA A 317 -0.70 14.97 20.09
C ALA A 317 -1.12 16.23 19.31
N LEU A 318 -2.36 16.28 18.84
CA LEU A 318 -2.90 17.42 18.10
C LEU A 318 -2.95 18.71 18.94
N SER A 319 -3.36 18.60 20.21
CA SER A 319 -3.39 19.78 21.10
C SER A 319 -2.01 20.38 21.36
N ARG A 320 -0.95 19.57 21.27
CA ARG A 320 0.45 19.98 21.45
C ARG A 320 1.15 20.36 20.14
N GLY A 321 0.51 20.16 18.98
CA GLY A 321 1.16 20.33 17.69
C GLY A 321 2.20 19.25 17.36
N ASP A 322 2.17 18.09 18.02
CA ASP A 322 3.14 17.01 17.80
C ASP A 322 2.71 16.12 16.61
N GLU A 323 3.04 16.58 15.40
CA GLU A 323 2.70 15.88 14.15
C GLU A 323 3.26 14.46 14.08
N ARG A 324 4.46 14.23 14.64
CA ARG A 324 5.12 12.92 14.61
C ARG A 324 4.40 11.92 15.50
N LEU A 325 4.02 12.30 16.73
CA LEU A 325 3.23 11.45 17.61
C LEU A 325 1.85 11.16 17.00
N ALA A 326 1.22 12.17 16.39
CA ALA A 326 -0.05 12.00 15.70
C ALA A 326 0.08 11.03 14.51
N GLU A 327 1.15 11.15 13.71
CA GLU A 327 1.44 10.25 12.59
C GLU A 327 1.60 8.80 13.06
N SER A 328 2.41 8.57 14.10
CA SER A 328 2.61 7.25 14.71
C SER A 328 1.30 6.67 15.26
N THR A 329 0.42 7.51 15.81
CA THR A 329 -0.90 7.12 16.32
C THR A 329 -1.84 6.67 15.19
N ILE A 330 -1.88 7.40 14.07
CA ILE A 330 -2.65 7.00 12.87
C ILE A 330 -2.13 5.66 12.31
N ARG A 331 -0.80 5.48 12.24
CA ARG A 331 -0.21 4.19 11.83
C ARG A 331 -0.62 3.06 12.78
N ALA A 332 -0.69 3.32 14.08
CA ALA A 332 -1.16 2.35 15.07
C ALA A 332 -2.62 1.92 14.83
N PHE A 333 -3.52 2.88 14.56
CA PHE A 333 -4.90 2.57 14.16
C PHE A 333 -4.96 1.69 12.89
N GLY A 334 -4.20 2.02 11.86
CA GLY A 334 -4.11 1.21 10.64
C GLY A 334 -3.55 -0.20 10.90
N GLY A 335 -2.57 -0.33 11.78
CA GLY A 335 -2.03 -1.62 12.22
C GLY A 335 -3.04 -2.47 12.97
N LEU A 336 -3.79 -1.87 13.91
CA LEU A 336 -4.85 -2.55 14.65
C LEU A 336 -6.01 -2.96 13.73
N TYR A 337 -6.38 -2.12 12.77
CA TYR A 337 -7.37 -2.46 11.75
C TYR A 337 -6.97 -3.77 11.03
N GLY A 338 -5.72 -3.88 10.58
CA GLY A 338 -5.19 -5.09 9.95
C GLY A 338 -5.23 -6.32 10.88
N VAL A 339 -4.92 -6.16 12.18
CA VAL A 339 -5.04 -7.24 13.17
C VAL A 339 -6.49 -7.69 13.31
N TYR A 340 -7.44 -6.76 13.39
CA TYR A 340 -8.85 -7.07 13.63
C TYR A 340 -9.57 -7.64 12.39
N LEU A 341 -9.07 -7.37 11.17
CA LEU A 341 -9.52 -8.07 9.96
C LEU A 341 -9.27 -9.59 10.05
N GLY A 342 -8.21 -9.99 10.73
CA GLY A 342 -7.86 -11.40 10.97
C GLY A 342 -8.72 -12.10 12.03
N ILE A 343 -9.69 -11.43 12.65
CA ILE A 343 -10.59 -12.06 13.63
C ILE A 343 -11.66 -12.89 12.90
N ASP A 344 -11.79 -14.15 13.29
CA ASP A 344 -12.86 -15.03 12.85
C ASP A 344 -14.05 -14.98 13.81
N TYR A 345 -15.24 -14.76 13.25
CA TYR A 345 -16.50 -14.68 13.99
C TYR A 345 -17.34 -15.92 13.71
N SER A 346 -18.01 -16.41 14.74
CA SER A 346 -18.99 -17.49 14.61
C SER A 346 -20.31 -16.99 14.01
N GLY A 347 -20.90 -17.73 13.07
CA GLY A 347 -22.22 -17.43 12.51
C GLY A 347 -22.27 -17.34 10.98
N ARG A 348 -23.47 -17.11 10.42
CA ARG A 348 -23.70 -16.95 8.97
C ARG A 348 -23.23 -15.58 8.45
N GLU A 349 -23.39 -14.52 9.23
CA GLU A 349 -22.91 -13.18 8.88
C GLU A 349 -21.58 -12.90 9.57
N ARG A 350 -20.48 -12.99 8.79
CA ARG A 350 -19.10 -12.79 9.27
C ARG A 350 -18.67 -11.33 9.19
N ARG A 351 -19.55 -10.37 9.53
CA ARG A 351 -19.17 -8.95 9.52
C ARG A 351 -18.00 -8.73 10.48
N LYS A 352 -16.91 -8.13 10.00
CA LYS A 352 -15.69 -7.90 10.78
C LYS A 352 -15.88 -6.70 11.73
N HIS A 353 -16.75 -6.86 12.72
CA HIS A 353 -17.19 -5.80 13.65
C HIS A 353 -16.02 -4.98 14.22
N HIS A 354 -15.02 -5.63 14.82
CA HIS A 354 -13.89 -4.92 15.44
C HIS A 354 -12.98 -4.22 14.42
N ALA A 355 -12.89 -4.73 13.19
CA ALA A 355 -12.18 -4.04 12.12
C ALA A 355 -12.97 -2.78 11.69
N LEU A 356 -14.28 -2.90 11.51
CA LEU A 356 -15.14 -1.75 11.23
C LEU A 356 -15.03 -0.68 12.33
N LEU A 357 -15.01 -1.08 13.60
CA LEU A 357 -14.77 -0.16 14.71
C LEU A 357 -13.40 0.53 14.62
N ALA A 358 -12.31 -0.22 14.40
CA ALA A 358 -11.00 0.41 14.22
C ALA A 358 -10.95 1.35 13.01
N SER A 359 -11.70 1.06 11.94
CA SER A 359 -11.80 1.93 10.77
C SER A 359 -12.50 3.26 11.08
N THR A 360 -13.51 3.27 11.95
CA THR A 360 -14.18 4.53 12.36
C THR A 360 -13.25 5.36 13.23
N TYR A 361 -12.52 4.74 14.17
CA TYR A 361 -11.48 5.43 14.94
C TYR A 361 -10.39 6.02 14.04
N LEU A 362 -9.92 5.27 13.03
CA LEU A 362 -8.95 5.77 12.05
C LEU A 362 -9.51 6.98 11.28
N ALA A 363 -10.73 6.87 10.74
CA ALA A 363 -11.36 7.96 10.00
C ALA A 363 -11.55 9.21 10.87
N SER A 364 -12.01 9.04 12.12
CA SER A 364 -12.16 10.15 13.08
C SER A 364 -10.82 10.77 13.48
N ALA A 365 -9.76 9.97 13.59
CA ALA A 365 -8.42 10.50 13.85
C ALA A 365 -7.96 11.40 12.69
N VAL A 366 -8.12 10.96 11.43
CA VAL A 366 -7.77 11.78 10.26
C VAL A 366 -8.67 13.02 10.16
N GLU A 367 -9.96 12.89 10.45
CA GLU A 367 -10.91 14.01 10.49
C GLU A 367 -10.48 15.10 11.49
N SER A 368 -9.98 14.68 12.67
CA SER A 368 -9.51 15.63 13.69
C SER A 368 -8.28 16.44 13.25
N VAL A 369 -7.47 15.94 12.31
CA VAL A 369 -6.30 16.67 11.77
C VAL A 369 -6.71 17.92 10.98
N ALA A 370 -7.87 17.89 10.32
CA ALA A 370 -8.32 18.97 9.44
C ALA A 370 -8.43 20.33 10.14
N ALA A 371 -8.67 20.33 11.46
CA ALA A 371 -8.78 21.55 12.27
C ALA A 371 -7.42 22.17 12.66
N HIS A 372 -6.30 21.47 12.46
CA HIS A 372 -4.98 21.85 12.99
C HIS A 372 -3.98 22.35 11.94
N ASP A 373 -4.40 22.57 10.69
CA ASP A 373 -3.55 23.05 9.59
C ASP A 373 -2.31 22.18 9.30
N MET A 374 -2.47 20.86 9.37
CA MET A 374 -1.40 19.86 9.18
C MET A 374 -1.63 19.03 7.90
N PRO A 375 -1.39 19.58 6.69
CA PRO A 375 -1.70 18.90 5.43
C PRO A 375 -0.88 17.62 5.22
N ASP A 376 0.38 17.57 5.67
CA ASP A 376 1.25 16.39 5.53
C ASP A 376 0.73 15.20 6.34
N LEU A 377 0.31 15.47 7.58
CA LEU A 377 -0.31 14.48 8.44
C LEU A 377 -1.65 13.99 7.86
N MET A 378 -2.45 14.89 7.28
CA MET A 378 -3.71 14.53 6.63
C MET A 378 -3.48 13.66 5.38
N MET A 379 -2.50 14.01 4.54
CA MET A 379 -2.08 13.17 3.40
C MET A 379 -1.69 11.77 3.86
N GLN A 380 -0.87 11.67 4.92
CA GLN A 380 -0.44 10.38 5.45
C GLN A 380 -1.61 9.58 6.03
N GLY A 381 -2.56 10.24 6.70
CA GLY A 381 -3.80 9.65 7.16
C GLY A 381 -4.63 9.04 6.04
N ILE A 382 -4.83 9.79 4.95
CA ILE A 382 -5.54 9.34 3.76
C ILE A 382 -4.81 8.14 3.11
N ARG A 383 -3.48 8.15 3.02
CA ARG A 383 -2.70 7.00 2.51
C ARG A 383 -2.89 5.74 3.37
N ILE A 384 -2.94 5.89 4.69
CA ILE A 384 -3.17 4.77 5.61
C ILE A 384 -4.60 4.23 5.45
N MET A 385 -5.60 5.10 5.31
CA MET A 385 -6.98 4.71 5.00
C MET A 385 -7.07 3.98 3.65
N GLY A 386 -6.39 4.48 2.62
CA GLY A 386 -6.36 3.85 1.30
C GLY A 386 -5.76 2.43 1.34
N LYS A 387 -4.61 2.27 2.01
CA LYS A 387 -4.00 0.96 2.24
C LYS A 387 -4.92 0.03 3.04
N ALA A 388 -5.58 0.55 4.08
CA ALA A 388 -6.55 -0.21 4.87
C ALA A 388 -7.71 -0.72 4.00
N SER A 389 -8.29 0.14 3.14
CA SER A 389 -9.34 -0.26 2.20
C SER A 389 -8.88 -1.36 1.24
N VAL A 390 -7.65 -1.29 0.73
CA VAL A 390 -7.11 -2.34 -0.17
C VAL A 390 -6.92 -3.67 0.56
N VAL A 391 -6.40 -3.67 1.79
CA VAL A 391 -6.25 -4.90 2.59
C VAL A 391 -7.62 -5.51 2.95
N ALA A 392 -8.64 -4.67 3.14
CA ALA A 392 -9.99 -5.12 3.45
C ALA A 392 -10.65 -5.91 2.32
N LEU A 393 -10.29 -5.64 1.05
CA LEU A 393 -10.84 -6.35 -0.12
C LEU A 393 -10.64 -7.87 -0.06
N GLU A 394 -9.60 -8.33 0.63
CA GLU A 394 -9.28 -9.76 0.78
C GLU A 394 -10.02 -10.42 1.97
N HIS A 395 -10.60 -9.63 2.88
CA HIS A 395 -11.07 -10.11 4.19
C HIS A 395 -12.55 -9.80 4.46
N MET A 396 -13.16 -8.90 3.68
CA MET A 396 -14.51 -8.39 3.89
C MET A 396 -15.28 -8.28 2.57
N PRO A 397 -16.62 -8.40 2.60
CA PRO A 397 -17.45 -8.02 1.48
C PRO A 397 -17.21 -6.56 1.08
N SER A 398 -17.25 -6.28 -0.23
CA SER A 398 -17.02 -4.95 -0.80
C SER A 398 -17.96 -3.88 -0.20
N SER A 399 -19.18 -4.26 0.21
CA SER A 399 -20.17 -3.37 0.83
C SER A 399 -19.66 -2.67 2.09
N ASP A 400 -18.83 -3.34 2.87
CA ASP A 400 -18.43 -2.90 4.21
C ASP A 400 -17.22 -1.93 4.16
N ILE A 401 -16.56 -1.82 3.01
CA ILE A 401 -15.41 -0.93 2.78
C ILE A 401 -15.87 0.52 2.49
N GLY A 402 -17.14 0.68 2.10
CA GLY A 402 -17.68 1.94 1.59
C GLY A 402 -17.50 3.15 2.52
N THR A 403 -17.53 2.97 3.84
CA THR A 403 -17.39 4.07 4.80
C THR A 403 -16.01 4.74 4.73
N LEU A 404 -14.94 3.96 4.56
CA LEU A 404 -13.59 4.51 4.40
C LEU A 404 -13.45 5.26 3.07
N VAL A 405 -14.01 4.72 1.99
CA VAL A 405 -14.01 5.35 0.66
C VAL A 405 -14.74 6.70 0.70
N GLU A 406 -15.93 6.75 1.31
CA GLU A 406 -16.70 7.98 1.47
C GLU A 406 -15.90 9.03 2.25
N LYS A 407 -15.27 8.64 3.37
CA LYS A 407 -14.43 9.54 4.18
C LYS A 407 -13.20 10.03 3.42
N ILE A 408 -12.52 9.18 2.64
CA ILE A 408 -11.43 9.60 1.75
C ILE A 408 -11.95 10.65 0.75
N GLY A 409 -13.10 10.40 0.12
CA GLY A 409 -13.75 11.36 -0.77
C GLY A 409 -14.02 12.70 -0.09
N THR A 410 -14.58 12.69 1.12
CA THR A 410 -14.82 13.91 1.92
C THR A 410 -13.52 14.65 2.24
N PHE A 411 -12.50 13.95 2.71
CA PHE A 411 -11.21 14.56 3.06
C PHE A 411 -10.48 15.12 1.83
N SER A 412 -10.70 14.54 0.66
CA SER A 412 -10.18 15.05 -0.60
C SER A 412 -10.76 16.41 -0.98
N LEU A 413 -11.86 16.87 -0.37
CA LEU A 413 -12.44 18.18 -0.63
C LEU A 413 -11.73 19.33 0.09
N VAL A 414 -10.80 19.07 1.01
CA VAL A 414 -10.14 20.14 1.79
C VAL A 414 -9.36 21.11 0.91
N GLY A 415 -8.73 20.63 -0.18
CA GLY A 415 -8.05 21.49 -1.15
C GLY A 415 -8.98 22.40 -1.96
N VAL A 416 -10.29 22.11 -2.00
CA VAL A 416 -11.31 23.02 -2.57
C VAL A 416 -11.51 24.24 -1.67
N VAL A 417 -11.51 24.02 -0.35
CA VAL A 417 -11.73 25.07 0.65
C VAL A 417 -10.47 25.89 0.88
N LYS A 418 -9.30 25.24 0.91
CA LYS A 418 -8.01 25.88 1.17
C LYS A 418 -6.99 25.48 0.12
N ALA A 419 -6.59 26.42 -0.74
CA ALA A 419 -5.68 26.15 -1.85
C ALA A 419 -4.33 25.55 -1.43
N SER A 420 -3.80 25.90 -0.24
CA SER A 420 -2.55 25.31 0.28
C SER A 420 -2.68 23.82 0.62
N HIS A 421 -3.91 23.29 0.68
CA HIS A 421 -4.21 21.87 0.93
C HIS A 421 -4.48 21.10 -0.38
N GLN A 422 -4.20 21.68 -1.54
CA GLN A 422 -4.25 20.98 -2.82
C GLN A 422 -3.53 19.61 -2.81
N PRO A 423 -2.35 19.44 -2.16
CA PRO A 423 -1.70 18.13 -2.07
C PRO A 423 -2.53 17.04 -1.36
N VAL A 424 -3.42 17.44 -0.44
CA VAL A 424 -4.37 16.55 0.24
C VAL A 424 -5.40 16.02 -0.76
N THR A 425 -5.96 16.89 -1.61
CA THR A 425 -6.88 16.49 -2.69
C THR A 425 -6.20 15.55 -3.67
N LEU A 426 -4.99 15.88 -4.12
CA LEU A 426 -4.19 15.01 -5.00
C LEU A 426 -4.01 13.61 -4.40
N THR A 427 -3.58 13.55 -3.14
CA THR A 427 -3.37 12.27 -2.41
C THR A 427 -4.67 11.49 -2.30
N GLY A 428 -5.79 12.16 -2.05
CA GLY A 428 -7.11 11.55 -1.98
C GLY A 428 -7.55 10.93 -3.31
N VAL A 429 -7.38 11.65 -4.43
CA VAL A 429 -7.66 11.14 -5.78
C VAL A 429 -6.75 9.94 -6.11
N GLU A 430 -5.48 9.99 -5.73
CA GLU A 430 -4.53 8.88 -5.88
C GLU A 430 -4.97 7.62 -5.10
N GLN A 431 -5.47 7.77 -3.87
CA GLN A 431 -5.99 6.64 -3.10
C GLN A 431 -7.29 6.09 -3.69
N LEU A 432 -8.22 6.96 -4.14
CA LEU A 432 -9.45 6.51 -4.81
C LEU A 432 -9.13 5.75 -6.11
N ALA A 433 -8.18 6.24 -6.92
CA ALA A 433 -7.67 5.54 -8.10
C ALA A 433 -7.11 4.16 -7.75
N THR A 434 -6.28 4.06 -6.71
CA THR A 434 -5.68 2.81 -6.27
C THR A 434 -6.73 1.81 -5.77
N ILE A 435 -7.65 2.24 -4.91
CA ILE A 435 -8.74 1.37 -4.41
C ILE A 435 -9.61 0.90 -5.59
N THR A 436 -9.89 1.76 -6.56
CA THR A 436 -10.69 1.40 -7.74
C THR A 436 -10.01 0.29 -8.53
N LEU A 437 -8.72 0.42 -8.85
CA LEU A 437 -8.01 -0.62 -9.60
C LEU A 437 -7.89 -1.93 -8.80
N GLU A 438 -7.55 -1.85 -7.52
CA GLU A 438 -7.44 -3.06 -6.67
C GLU A 438 -8.78 -3.76 -6.51
N LEU A 439 -9.89 -3.02 -6.46
CA LEU A 439 -11.23 -3.60 -6.47
C LEU A 439 -11.53 -4.36 -7.77
N LEU A 440 -11.10 -3.84 -8.93
CA LEU A 440 -11.28 -4.55 -10.20
C LEU A 440 -10.53 -5.87 -10.23
N VAL A 441 -9.31 -5.90 -9.69
CA VAL A 441 -8.43 -7.08 -9.70
C VAL A 441 -8.80 -8.10 -8.62
N LYS A 442 -9.03 -7.65 -7.39
CA LYS A 442 -9.23 -8.49 -6.20
C LYS A 442 -10.69 -8.70 -5.83
N GLY A 443 -11.60 -7.89 -6.38
CA GLY A 443 -13.02 -7.94 -6.07
C GLY A 443 -13.63 -9.32 -6.34
N ASP A 444 -14.40 -9.80 -5.37
CA ASP A 444 -15.20 -11.01 -5.48
C ASP A 444 -16.50 -10.75 -6.29
N ARG A 445 -17.43 -11.71 -6.31
CA ARG A 445 -18.58 -11.78 -7.22
C ARG A 445 -19.56 -10.60 -7.22
N ASP A 446 -19.57 -9.72 -6.21
CA ASP A 446 -20.37 -8.48 -6.24
C ASP A 446 -19.55 -7.26 -5.77
N VAL A 447 -19.15 -6.45 -6.74
CA VAL A 447 -18.43 -5.18 -6.53
C VAL A 447 -19.32 -3.94 -6.73
N SER A 448 -20.58 -4.12 -7.12
CA SER A 448 -21.44 -3.07 -7.65
C SER A 448 -21.65 -1.90 -6.67
N ALA A 449 -21.97 -2.21 -5.41
CA ALA A 449 -22.20 -1.21 -4.37
C ALA A 449 -20.95 -0.37 -4.09
N LEU A 450 -19.76 -1.00 -4.00
CA LEU A 450 -18.52 -0.29 -3.73
C LEU A 450 -18.03 0.51 -4.95
N VAL A 451 -18.19 -0.04 -6.16
CA VAL A 451 -17.97 0.67 -7.42
C VAL A 451 -18.79 1.96 -7.46
N SER A 452 -20.08 1.89 -7.12
CA SER A 452 -20.97 3.05 -7.09
C SER A 452 -20.47 4.12 -6.10
N LYS A 453 -20.04 3.71 -4.90
CA LYS A 453 -19.47 4.62 -3.89
C LYS A 453 -18.16 5.27 -4.35
N LEU A 454 -17.24 4.49 -4.93
CA LEU A 454 -15.98 5.01 -5.49
C LEU A 454 -16.24 6.00 -6.62
N ARG A 455 -17.13 5.67 -7.55
CA ARG A 455 -17.52 6.56 -8.64
C ARG A 455 -18.11 7.86 -8.11
N SER A 456 -19.01 7.78 -7.13
CA SER A 456 -19.61 8.95 -6.48
C SER A 456 -18.56 9.81 -5.78
N ALA A 457 -17.61 9.20 -5.08
CA ALA A 457 -16.51 9.92 -4.42
C ALA A 457 -15.63 10.65 -5.45
N VAL A 458 -15.17 9.97 -6.49
CA VAL A 458 -14.36 10.56 -7.57
C VAL A 458 -15.12 11.68 -8.28
N ALA A 459 -16.40 11.46 -8.60
CA ALA A 459 -17.27 12.46 -9.22
C ALA A 459 -17.40 13.70 -8.35
N THR A 460 -17.68 13.52 -7.06
CA THR A 460 -17.88 14.61 -6.11
C THR A 460 -16.60 15.43 -5.97
N VAL A 461 -15.46 14.79 -5.78
CA VAL A 461 -14.17 15.49 -5.66
C VAL A 461 -13.85 16.25 -6.94
N SER A 462 -14.00 15.61 -8.10
CA SER A 462 -13.67 16.23 -9.39
C SER A 462 -14.58 17.43 -9.71
N LYS A 463 -15.90 17.29 -9.51
CA LYS A 463 -16.86 18.39 -9.74
C LYS A 463 -16.58 19.59 -8.86
N ASN A 464 -16.37 19.37 -7.56
CA ASN A 464 -16.11 20.46 -6.62
C ASN A 464 -14.75 21.11 -6.89
N TYR A 465 -13.72 20.33 -7.23
CA TYR A 465 -12.39 20.86 -7.51
C TYR A 465 -12.34 21.68 -8.81
N LEU A 466 -13.07 21.27 -9.86
CA LEU A 466 -13.25 22.08 -11.08
C LEU A 466 -13.98 23.41 -10.83
N GLY A 467 -14.63 23.57 -9.67
CA GLY A 467 -15.19 24.84 -9.22
C GLY A 467 -14.16 25.85 -8.74
N THR A 468 -12.89 25.43 -8.53
CA THR A 468 -11.79 26.31 -8.15
C THR A 468 -11.19 27.02 -9.36
N VAL A 469 -10.27 27.97 -9.13
CA VAL A 469 -9.61 28.70 -10.22
C VAL A 469 -8.47 27.84 -10.78
N ASP A 470 -8.48 27.59 -12.09
CA ASP A 470 -7.35 26.96 -12.78
C ASP A 470 -6.26 28.00 -13.03
N VAL A 471 -5.18 27.98 -12.23
CA VAL A 471 -4.07 28.93 -12.31
C VAL A 471 -2.80 28.21 -12.75
N GLY A 472 -1.99 28.82 -13.61
CA GLY A 472 -0.63 28.34 -13.95
C GLY A 472 -0.45 27.90 -15.40
N LEU A 473 0.82 27.72 -15.80
CA LEU A 473 1.19 27.22 -17.13
C LEU A 473 0.87 25.73 -17.30
N ALA A 474 0.94 24.96 -16.22
CA ALA A 474 0.39 23.62 -16.12
C ALA A 474 -0.89 23.69 -15.29
N SER A 475 -2.02 23.26 -15.86
CA SER A 475 -3.32 23.28 -15.18
C SER A 475 -3.27 22.55 -13.84
N ILE A 476 -3.62 23.27 -12.78
CA ILE A 476 -3.73 22.73 -11.41
C ILE A 476 -4.84 21.68 -11.37
N HIS A 477 -5.92 21.87 -12.12
CA HIS A 477 -6.97 20.86 -12.24
C HIS A 477 -6.43 19.55 -12.81
N SER A 478 -5.70 19.62 -13.92
CA SER A 478 -5.11 18.45 -14.59
C SER A 478 -4.07 17.75 -13.70
N MET A 479 -3.23 18.54 -13.01
CA MET A 479 -2.26 17.99 -12.06
C MET A 479 -2.93 17.29 -10.88
N THR A 480 -3.97 17.89 -10.29
CA THR A 480 -4.61 17.38 -9.07
C THR A 480 -5.52 16.18 -9.33
N LEU A 481 -6.27 16.20 -10.44
CA LEU A 481 -7.16 15.10 -10.84
C LEU A 481 -6.43 14.03 -11.68
N GLY A 482 -5.20 14.33 -12.08
CA GLY A 482 -4.34 13.49 -12.91
C GLY A 482 -4.16 12.05 -12.42
N PRO A 483 -4.05 11.75 -11.10
CA PRO A 483 -3.92 10.36 -10.65
C PRO A 483 -5.07 9.44 -11.09
N TYR A 484 -6.25 9.99 -11.37
CA TYR A 484 -7.37 9.21 -11.91
C TYR A 484 -7.52 9.38 -13.44
N PHE A 485 -7.43 10.62 -13.95
CA PHE A 485 -7.83 10.94 -15.33
C PHE A 485 -6.69 11.03 -16.35
N SER A 486 -5.46 11.31 -15.90
CA SER A 486 -4.36 11.67 -16.80
C SER A 486 -4.02 10.53 -17.77
N GLY A 487 -3.93 10.87 -19.05
CA GLY A 487 -3.46 9.96 -20.11
C GLY A 487 -1.95 9.92 -20.31
N THR A 488 -1.22 10.88 -19.73
CA THR A 488 0.22 11.04 -19.94
C THR A 488 1.05 10.38 -18.85
N SER A 489 0.43 10.02 -17.72
CA SER A 489 1.06 9.30 -16.63
C SER A 489 0.76 7.79 -16.70
N VAL A 490 1.82 6.97 -16.61
CA VAL A 490 1.69 5.51 -16.52
C VAL A 490 1.15 5.08 -15.15
N ASP A 491 1.38 5.89 -14.11
CA ASP A 491 0.97 5.60 -12.73
C ASP A 491 -0.49 6.01 -12.44
N SER A 492 -1.15 6.72 -13.37
CA SER A 492 -2.57 7.06 -13.22
C SER A 492 -3.46 5.81 -13.28
N PHE A 493 -4.70 5.92 -12.80
CA PHE A 493 -5.70 4.87 -12.97
C PHE A 493 -5.84 4.44 -14.43
N ARG A 494 -5.93 5.39 -15.37
CA ARG A 494 -5.98 5.10 -16.81
C ARG A 494 -4.74 4.36 -17.31
N GLY A 495 -3.55 4.79 -16.91
CA GLY A 495 -2.29 4.14 -17.28
C GLY A 495 -2.21 2.70 -16.76
N ARG A 496 -2.53 2.50 -15.48
CA ARG A 496 -2.55 1.17 -14.84
C ARG A 496 -3.66 0.26 -15.38
N LEU A 497 -4.83 0.81 -15.69
CA LEU A 497 -5.92 0.07 -16.35
C LEU A 497 -5.51 -0.38 -17.75
N THR A 498 -4.81 0.47 -18.51
CA THR A 498 -4.26 0.10 -19.83
C THR A 498 -3.31 -1.09 -19.70
N ALA A 499 -2.41 -1.08 -18.71
CA ALA A 499 -1.53 -2.21 -18.45
C ALA A 499 -2.31 -3.49 -18.10
N LEU A 500 -3.31 -3.39 -17.22
CA LEU A 500 -4.18 -4.51 -16.86
C LEU A 500 -4.93 -5.08 -18.07
N VAL A 501 -5.50 -4.23 -18.92
CA VAL A 501 -6.22 -4.65 -20.14
C VAL A 501 -5.28 -5.39 -21.08
N ASN A 502 -4.06 -4.89 -21.29
CA ASN A 502 -3.08 -5.57 -22.13
C ASN A 502 -2.72 -6.97 -21.59
N GLU A 503 -2.67 -7.16 -20.27
CA GLU A 503 -2.49 -8.49 -19.66
C GLU A 503 -3.72 -9.39 -19.88
N LEU A 504 -4.93 -8.85 -19.74
CA LEU A 504 -6.19 -9.59 -19.96
C LEU A 504 -6.37 -10.03 -21.42
N LEU A 505 -5.95 -9.21 -22.39
CA LEU A 505 -5.97 -9.56 -23.81
C LEU A 505 -5.06 -10.75 -24.15
N ALA A 506 -4.02 -10.97 -23.37
CA ALA A 506 -3.10 -12.10 -23.53
C ALA A 506 -3.58 -13.37 -22.79
N ALA A 507 -4.65 -13.30 -21.99
CA ALA A 507 -5.15 -14.41 -21.20
C ALA A 507 -5.94 -15.42 -22.07
N PRO A 508 -5.78 -16.74 -21.84
CA PRO A 508 -6.49 -17.77 -22.61
C PRO A 508 -7.98 -17.83 -22.24
N GLN A 509 -8.79 -18.45 -23.11
CA GLN A 509 -10.26 -18.49 -23.04
C GLN A 509 -10.81 -19.07 -21.72
N GLU A 510 -10.13 -20.04 -21.11
CA GLU A 510 -10.57 -20.71 -19.87
C GLU A 510 -9.96 -20.10 -18.59
N HIS A 511 -9.50 -18.85 -18.63
CA HIS A 511 -8.88 -18.21 -17.47
C HIS A 511 -9.92 -17.56 -16.54
N ASP A 512 -10.47 -18.32 -15.59
CA ASP A 512 -11.53 -17.89 -14.65
C ASP A 512 -11.27 -16.53 -13.97
N GLN A 513 -10.04 -16.28 -13.53
CA GLN A 513 -9.69 -15.01 -12.90
C GLN A 513 -9.75 -13.83 -13.89
N ALA A 514 -9.39 -14.04 -15.16
CA ALA A 514 -9.43 -12.98 -16.16
C ALA A 514 -10.89 -12.66 -16.52
N ALA A 515 -11.72 -13.69 -16.70
CA ALA A 515 -13.16 -13.53 -16.89
C ALA A 515 -13.82 -12.76 -15.72
N ARG A 516 -13.42 -13.05 -14.47
CA ARG A 516 -13.90 -12.32 -13.28
C ARG A 516 -13.47 -10.86 -13.31
N ILE A 517 -12.22 -10.56 -13.61
CA ILE A 517 -11.73 -9.18 -13.69
C ILE A 517 -12.47 -8.41 -14.79
N ILE A 518 -12.72 -9.03 -15.95
CA ILE A 518 -13.51 -8.43 -17.04
C ILE A 518 -14.94 -8.12 -16.58
N SER A 519 -15.57 -9.01 -15.83
CA SER A 519 -16.89 -8.78 -15.21
C SER A 519 -16.88 -7.58 -14.24
N ASN A 520 -15.82 -7.46 -13.43
CA ASN A 520 -15.66 -6.32 -12.53
C ASN A 520 -15.47 -5.00 -13.31
N VAL A 521 -14.71 -5.02 -14.41
CA VAL A 521 -14.54 -3.86 -15.32
C VAL A 521 -15.86 -3.47 -15.97
N GLU A 522 -16.68 -4.42 -16.42
CA GLU A 522 -18.02 -4.15 -16.97
C GLU A 522 -18.91 -3.47 -15.92
N THR A 523 -18.91 -3.99 -14.69
CA THR A 523 -19.65 -3.40 -13.57
C THR A 523 -19.19 -1.97 -13.26
N TRP A 524 -17.88 -1.72 -13.34
CA TRP A 524 -17.31 -0.39 -13.17
C TRP A 524 -17.64 0.58 -14.32
N ALA A 525 -17.66 0.09 -15.55
CA ALA A 525 -17.99 0.89 -16.74
C ALA A 525 -19.48 1.27 -16.79
N HIS A 526 -20.35 0.47 -16.17
CA HIS A 526 -21.79 0.73 -16.13
C HIS A 526 -22.11 2.16 -15.65
N GLN A 527 -22.77 2.98 -16.48
CA GLN A 527 -23.14 4.38 -16.20
C GLN A 527 -21.98 5.38 -16.03
N ILE A 528 -20.73 5.01 -16.31
CA ILE A 528 -19.60 5.93 -16.14
C ILE A 528 -19.69 7.16 -17.07
N PHE A 529 -20.34 7.00 -18.23
CA PHE A 529 -20.58 8.07 -19.21
C PHE A 529 -21.38 9.26 -18.63
N ILE A 530 -22.26 9.02 -17.63
CA ILE A 530 -23.07 10.09 -17.03
C ILE A 530 -22.14 11.07 -16.32
N THR A 531 -21.30 10.56 -15.41
CA THR A 531 -20.33 11.36 -14.68
C THR A 531 -19.32 12.00 -15.62
N GLN A 532 -18.84 11.27 -16.63
CA GLN A 532 -17.85 11.81 -17.56
C GLN A 532 -18.41 12.97 -18.39
N LYS A 533 -19.65 12.86 -18.88
CA LYS A 533 -20.34 13.96 -19.57
C LYS A 533 -20.41 15.19 -18.68
N GLU A 534 -20.84 15.05 -17.43
CA GLU A 534 -20.96 16.18 -16.50
C GLU A 534 -19.60 16.85 -16.24
N LEU A 535 -18.54 16.06 -16.04
CA LEU A 535 -17.19 16.58 -15.82
C LEU A 535 -16.64 17.29 -17.06
N LEU A 536 -16.84 16.73 -18.25
CA LEU A 536 -16.43 17.35 -19.51
C LEU A 536 -17.12 18.71 -19.71
N LEU A 537 -18.45 18.75 -19.56
CA LEU A 537 -19.22 19.98 -19.73
C LEU A 537 -18.82 21.04 -18.70
N LEU A 538 -18.59 20.63 -17.45
CA LEU A 538 -18.12 21.55 -16.41
C LEU A 538 -16.72 22.10 -16.71
N ALA A 539 -15.80 21.24 -17.18
CA ALA A 539 -14.45 21.67 -17.55
C ALA A 539 -14.46 22.67 -18.71
N VAL A 540 -15.29 22.42 -19.73
CA VAL A 540 -15.49 23.33 -20.87
C VAL A 540 -16.09 24.66 -20.42
N GLN A 541 -17.16 24.61 -19.61
CA GLN A 541 -17.81 25.80 -19.06
C GLN A 541 -16.84 26.67 -18.25
N ARG A 542 -15.93 26.03 -17.52
CA ARG A 542 -14.90 26.70 -16.70
C ARG A 542 -13.64 27.08 -17.48
N ARG A 543 -13.56 26.78 -18.78
CA ARG A 543 -12.36 26.96 -19.62
C ARG A 543 -11.10 26.32 -19.01
N SER A 544 -11.28 25.19 -18.32
CA SER A 544 -10.23 24.46 -17.61
C SER A 544 -9.40 23.63 -18.60
N GLN A 545 -8.07 23.57 -18.43
CA GLN A 545 -7.27 22.69 -19.31
C GLN A 545 -7.50 21.20 -19.04
N PHE A 546 -8.19 20.85 -17.93
CA PHE A 546 -8.67 19.50 -17.66
C PHE A 546 -9.56 18.95 -18.80
N THR A 547 -10.13 19.80 -19.66
CA THR A 547 -10.81 19.37 -20.88
C THR A 547 -9.95 18.43 -21.73
N PHE A 548 -8.63 18.63 -21.78
CA PHE A 548 -7.69 17.71 -22.44
C PHE A 548 -7.78 16.29 -21.86
N ASP A 549 -7.62 16.17 -20.54
CA ASP A 549 -7.69 14.88 -19.85
C ASP A 549 -9.08 14.26 -19.98
N ALA A 550 -10.15 15.06 -19.90
CA ALA A 550 -11.52 14.57 -20.02
C ALA A 550 -11.83 14.00 -21.42
N ILE A 551 -11.38 14.66 -22.50
CA ILE A 551 -11.53 14.16 -23.87
C ILE A 551 -10.71 12.87 -24.04
N GLY A 552 -9.43 12.91 -23.67
CA GLY A 552 -8.54 11.77 -23.81
C GLY A 552 -9.01 10.56 -22.99
N TRP A 553 -9.57 10.79 -21.80
CA TRP A 553 -10.11 9.74 -20.95
C TRP A 553 -11.33 9.06 -21.59
N ALA A 554 -12.26 9.82 -22.16
CA ALA A 554 -13.41 9.24 -22.85
C ALA A 554 -12.98 8.36 -24.04
N LEU A 555 -12.06 8.84 -24.87
CA LEU A 555 -11.57 8.12 -26.05
C LEU A 555 -10.82 6.84 -25.68
N ASP A 556 -9.88 6.93 -24.74
CA ASP A 556 -9.02 5.79 -24.41
C ASP A 556 -9.77 4.73 -23.60
N ILE A 557 -10.63 5.12 -22.66
CA ILE A 557 -11.42 4.13 -21.91
C ILE A 557 -12.40 3.43 -22.84
N SER A 558 -13.03 4.12 -23.80
CA SER A 558 -13.82 3.47 -24.84
C SER A 558 -13.00 2.46 -25.65
N ALA A 559 -11.75 2.81 -26.01
CA ALA A 559 -10.83 1.89 -26.69
C ALA A 559 -10.45 0.67 -25.85
N LEU A 560 -10.23 0.84 -24.54
CA LEU A 560 -9.95 -0.27 -23.63
C LEU A 560 -11.15 -1.19 -23.46
N LEU A 561 -12.36 -0.65 -23.32
CA LEU A 561 -13.59 -1.44 -23.19
C LEU A 561 -13.90 -2.23 -24.46
N SER A 562 -13.74 -1.61 -25.64
CA SER A 562 -13.89 -2.29 -26.93
C SER A 562 -12.82 -3.37 -27.14
N ALA A 563 -11.58 -3.15 -26.68
CA ALA A 563 -10.57 -4.20 -26.76
C ALA A 563 -10.90 -5.37 -25.82
N LEU A 564 -11.38 -5.09 -24.60
CA LEU A 564 -11.77 -6.14 -23.65
C LEU A 564 -12.92 -7.01 -24.14
N SER A 565 -13.88 -6.48 -24.91
CA SER A 565 -14.94 -7.32 -25.50
C SER A 565 -14.41 -8.36 -26.49
N GLU A 566 -13.22 -8.13 -27.06
CA GLU A 566 -12.57 -9.05 -28.01
C GLU A 566 -11.54 -9.96 -27.32
N ALA A 567 -11.34 -9.82 -26.00
CA ALA A 567 -10.39 -10.64 -25.26
C ALA A 567 -10.82 -12.12 -25.26
N PRO A 568 -9.89 -13.09 -25.45
CA PRO A 568 -10.24 -14.51 -25.47
C PRO A 568 -10.94 -14.98 -24.19
N ALA A 569 -10.55 -14.44 -23.04
CA ALA A 569 -11.14 -14.74 -21.74
C ALA A 569 -12.47 -14.01 -21.45
N CYS A 570 -12.97 -13.17 -22.37
CA CYS A 570 -14.21 -12.41 -22.17
C CYS A 570 -15.44 -13.32 -22.37
N PRO A 571 -16.31 -13.46 -21.35
CA PRO A 571 -17.58 -14.16 -21.51
C PRO A 571 -18.45 -13.51 -22.60
N GLU A 572 -19.11 -14.32 -23.43
CA GLU A 572 -19.91 -13.85 -24.57
C GLU A 572 -20.98 -12.82 -24.16
N HIS A 573 -21.69 -13.08 -23.06
CA HIS A 573 -22.74 -12.18 -22.55
C HIS A 573 -22.22 -10.82 -22.03
N LEU A 574 -20.90 -10.62 -21.90
CA LEU A 574 -20.28 -9.35 -21.52
C LEU A 574 -19.83 -8.53 -22.74
N GLN A 575 -19.62 -9.14 -23.90
CA GLN A 575 -19.06 -8.47 -25.08
C GLN A 575 -19.93 -7.30 -25.51
N ASP A 576 -21.23 -7.54 -25.73
CA ASP A 576 -22.19 -6.50 -26.10
C ASP A 576 -22.33 -5.40 -25.04
N ARG A 577 -22.18 -5.76 -23.76
CA ARG A 577 -22.27 -4.79 -22.66
C ARG A 577 -21.08 -3.84 -22.67
N LEU A 578 -19.87 -4.37 -22.82
CA LEU A 578 -18.64 -3.60 -22.90
C LEU A 578 -18.64 -2.66 -24.11
N ILE A 579 -19.07 -3.14 -25.29
CA ILE A 579 -19.22 -2.31 -26.49
C ILE A 579 -20.23 -1.19 -26.25
N ARG A 580 -21.41 -1.49 -25.67
CA ARG A 580 -22.40 -0.45 -25.34
C ARG A 580 -21.85 0.60 -24.39
N HIS A 581 -21.09 0.20 -23.37
CA HIS A 581 -20.46 1.15 -22.44
C HIS A 581 -19.40 2.02 -23.14
N ALA A 582 -18.62 1.44 -24.05
CA ALA A 582 -17.66 2.16 -24.88
C ALA A 582 -18.35 3.21 -25.77
N ASP A 583 -19.43 2.82 -26.43
CA ASP A 583 -20.23 3.67 -27.31
C ASP A 583 -20.85 4.84 -26.55
N TRP A 584 -21.50 4.58 -25.41
CA TRP A 584 -22.09 5.63 -24.58
C TRP A 584 -21.06 6.60 -24.03
N LEU A 585 -19.87 6.10 -23.67
CA LEU A 585 -18.80 6.94 -23.19
C LEU A 585 -18.25 7.84 -24.30
N LEU A 586 -18.05 7.31 -25.50
CA LEU A 586 -17.61 8.09 -26.65
C LEU A 586 -18.65 9.14 -27.06
N ALA A 587 -19.94 8.75 -27.03
CA ALA A 587 -21.06 9.65 -27.31
C ALA A 587 -21.16 10.83 -26.33
N THR A 588 -20.45 10.84 -25.20
CA THR A 588 -20.39 12.02 -24.33
C THR A 588 -19.78 13.25 -25.02
N LEU A 589 -18.91 13.04 -26.02
CA LEU A 589 -18.26 14.12 -26.78
C LEU A 589 -19.25 14.89 -27.68
N SER A 590 -20.34 14.26 -28.12
CA SER A 590 -21.35 14.95 -28.95
C SER A 590 -22.11 16.03 -28.17
N TRP A 591 -22.08 16.00 -26.84
CA TRP A 591 -22.76 16.97 -25.96
C TRP A 591 -22.03 18.30 -25.78
N ILE A 592 -20.79 18.44 -26.28
CA ILE A 592 -20.03 19.70 -26.24
C ILE A 592 -20.85 20.81 -26.92
N PRO A 593 -21.07 21.99 -26.33
CA PRO A 593 -21.84 23.08 -26.96
C PRO A 593 -21.31 23.48 -28.36
N ASP A 594 -22.20 23.94 -29.24
CA ASP A 594 -21.90 24.38 -30.61
C ASP A 594 -21.55 25.86 -30.74
N ASP A 595 -21.47 26.61 -29.63
CA ASP A 595 -21.10 28.01 -29.69
C ASP A 595 -19.63 28.20 -30.12
N ARG A 596 -19.38 29.28 -30.88
CA ARG A 596 -18.09 29.57 -31.49
C ARG A 596 -16.94 29.54 -30.47
N GLU A 597 -17.13 30.10 -29.29
CA GLU A 597 -16.07 30.19 -28.30
C GLU A 597 -15.76 28.81 -27.69
N THR A 598 -16.77 28.01 -27.38
CA THR A 598 -16.62 26.62 -26.90
C THR A 598 -15.92 25.75 -27.93
N VAL A 599 -16.36 25.80 -29.19
CA VAL A 599 -15.74 25.04 -30.28
C VAL A 599 -14.26 25.45 -30.43
N THR A 600 -13.96 26.74 -30.42
CA THR A 600 -12.58 27.23 -30.53
C THR A 600 -11.72 26.73 -29.37
N PHE A 601 -12.24 26.76 -28.14
CA PHE A 601 -11.52 26.31 -26.96
C PHE A 601 -11.27 24.80 -26.96
N VAL A 602 -12.28 24.00 -27.30
CA VAL A 602 -12.15 22.54 -27.37
C VAL A 602 -11.16 22.13 -28.46
N GLU A 603 -11.18 22.82 -29.61
CA GLU A 603 -10.27 22.52 -30.71
C GLU A 603 -8.81 22.90 -30.41
N ASN A 604 -8.54 23.76 -29.42
CA ASN A 604 -7.17 23.95 -28.90
C ASN A 604 -6.55 22.64 -28.36
N PHE A 605 -7.39 21.65 -28.00
CA PHE A 605 -6.99 20.31 -27.58
C PHE A 605 -7.07 19.28 -28.71
N ALA A 606 -7.19 19.72 -29.96
CA ALA A 606 -7.18 18.92 -31.18
C ALA A 606 -8.21 17.77 -31.18
N LEU A 607 -9.47 18.06 -30.82
CA LEU A 607 -10.54 17.05 -30.79
C LEU A 607 -10.69 16.33 -32.14
N THR A 608 -10.55 17.06 -33.26
CA THR A 608 -10.60 16.47 -34.61
C THR A 608 -9.53 15.37 -34.81
N GLU A 609 -8.29 15.65 -34.44
CA GLU A 609 -7.19 14.67 -34.51
C GLU A 609 -7.41 13.52 -33.54
N CYS A 610 -7.86 13.80 -32.32
CA CYS A 610 -8.11 12.77 -31.31
C CYS A 610 -9.19 11.77 -31.74
N LEU A 611 -10.30 12.24 -32.35
CA LEU A 611 -11.36 11.39 -32.91
C LEU A 611 -10.84 10.53 -34.08
N PHE A 612 -10.05 11.14 -34.97
CA PHE A 612 -9.42 10.43 -36.08
C PHE A 612 -8.46 9.35 -35.57
N GLU A 613 -7.58 9.66 -34.62
CA GLU A 613 -6.63 8.70 -34.04
C GLU A 613 -7.35 7.53 -33.36
N SER A 614 -8.45 7.80 -32.64
CA SER A 614 -9.28 6.75 -32.04
C SER A 614 -9.85 5.81 -33.09
N ALA A 615 -10.44 6.35 -34.18
CA ALA A 615 -10.96 5.55 -35.28
C ALA A 615 -9.83 4.73 -35.95
N TRP A 616 -8.71 5.37 -36.26
CA TRP A 616 -7.57 4.73 -36.93
C TRP A 616 -6.96 3.60 -36.10
N ARG A 617 -6.76 3.81 -34.80
CA ARG A 617 -6.22 2.78 -33.89
C ARG A 617 -7.17 1.60 -33.75
N SER A 618 -8.48 1.85 -33.69
CA SER A 618 -9.51 0.80 -33.61
C SER A 618 -9.52 -0.06 -34.86
N PHE A 619 -9.49 0.58 -36.04
CA PHE A 619 -9.37 -0.11 -37.33
C PHE A 619 -8.13 -1.02 -37.39
N ARG A 620 -6.95 -0.51 -37.00
CA ARG A 620 -5.71 -1.30 -37.00
C ARG A 620 -5.71 -2.49 -36.05
N ARG A 621 -6.57 -2.50 -35.03
CA ARG A 621 -6.70 -3.58 -34.05
C ARG A 621 -7.80 -4.58 -34.41
N GLY A 622 -8.59 -4.33 -35.45
CA GLY A 622 -9.73 -5.16 -35.84
C GLY A 622 -11.06 -4.79 -35.15
N GLY A 623 -11.09 -3.71 -34.35
CA GLY A 623 -12.29 -3.29 -33.63
C GLY A 623 -13.24 -2.46 -34.50
N GLU A 624 -14.20 -3.13 -35.13
CA GLU A 624 -15.14 -2.51 -36.08
C GLU A 624 -16.14 -1.56 -35.40
N GLY A 625 -16.68 -1.94 -34.23
CA GLY A 625 -17.69 -1.14 -33.54
C GLY A 625 -17.18 0.26 -33.17
N LEU A 626 -16.04 0.34 -32.48
CA LEU A 626 -15.46 1.62 -32.09
C LEU A 626 -14.95 2.43 -33.29
N TYR A 627 -14.46 1.78 -34.34
CA TYR A 627 -14.11 2.45 -35.60
C TYR A 627 -15.32 3.20 -36.19
N ILE A 628 -16.47 2.52 -36.31
CA ILE A 628 -17.71 3.10 -36.84
C ILE A 628 -18.16 4.29 -35.99
N GLN A 629 -18.15 4.14 -34.65
CA GLN A 629 -18.62 5.21 -33.76
C GLN A 629 -17.67 6.42 -33.74
N SER A 630 -16.35 6.21 -33.70
CA SER A 630 -15.39 7.31 -33.77
C SER A 630 -15.45 8.04 -35.12
N ARG A 631 -15.65 7.32 -36.23
CA ARG A 631 -15.92 7.90 -37.55
C ARG A 631 -17.20 8.73 -37.56
N LYS A 632 -18.28 8.23 -36.96
CA LYS A 632 -19.55 8.96 -36.82
C LYS A 632 -19.37 10.24 -35.99
N MET A 633 -18.70 10.16 -34.85
CA MET A 633 -18.39 11.33 -34.01
C MET A 633 -17.54 12.37 -34.75
N LEU A 634 -16.59 11.93 -35.59
CA LEU A 634 -15.78 12.83 -36.42
C LEU A 634 -16.62 13.56 -37.48
N ILE A 635 -17.61 12.89 -38.09
CA ILE A 635 -18.58 13.53 -39.01
C ILE A 635 -19.43 14.56 -38.25
N GLU A 636 -19.97 14.18 -37.09
CA GLU A 636 -20.79 15.06 -36.26
C GLU A 636 -19.98 16.29 -35.78
N TRP A 637 -18.73 16.10 -35.36
CA TRP A 637 -17.83 17.20 -35.00
C TRP A 637 -17.48 18.07 -36.21
N GLY A 638 -17.21 17.46 -37.37
CA GLY A 638 -16.96 18.18 -38.62
C GLY A 638 -18.14 19.06 -39.03
N LYS A 639 -19.38 18.58 -38.85
CA LYS A 639 -20.60 19.38 -39.06
C LYS A 639 -20.72 20.50 -38.04
N LYS A 640 -20.59 20.16 -36.75
CA LYS A 640 -20.87 21.04 -35.61
C LYS A 640 -19.81 22.10 -35.38
N GLY A 641 -18.55 21.69 -35.28
CA GLY A 641 -17.43 22.60 -35.11
C GLY A 641 -17.06 23.30 -36.42
N GLY A 642 -17.24 22.62 -37.55
CA GLY A 642 -16.99 23.17 -38.87
C GLY A 642 -18.03 24.18 -39.36
N SER A 643 -19.20 24.30 -38.73
CA SER A 643 -20.15 25.39 -39.02
C SER A 643 -19.72 26.73 -38.39
N GLN A 644 -18.76 26.70 -37.47
CA GLN A 644 -18.23 27.87 -36.77
C GLN A 644 -16.91 28.35 -37.40
N GLU A 645 -16.75 29.66 -37.57
CA GLU A 645 -15.51 30.24 -38.07
C GLU A 645 -14.49 30.46 -36.92
N THR A 646 -13.74 29.41 -36.59
CA THR A 646 -12.86 29.38 -35.39
C THR A 646 -11.38 29.56 -35.68
N GLY A 647 -10.97 29.63 -36.95
CA GLY A 647 -9.56 29.70 -37.37
C GLY A 647 -8.83 28.35 -37.40
N TRP A 648 -9.44 27.28 -36.85
CA TRP A 648 -8.84 25.93 -36.76
C TRP A 648 -9.12 25.01 -37.94
N ASP A 649 -9.95 25.44 -38.91
CA ASP A 649 -10.24 24.68 -40.13
C ASP A 649 -10.79 23.27 -39.88
N ILE A 650 -11.75 23.18 -38.95
CA ILE A 650 -12.30 21.93 -38.43
C ILE A 650 -12.94 21.10 -39.55
N LEU A 651 -13.73 21.74 -40.43
CA LEU A 651 -14.41 21.03 -41.52
C LEU A 651 -13.42 20.36 -42.48
N ASN A 652 -12.41 21.11 -42.94
CA ASN A 652 -11.36 20.56 -43.82
C ASN A 652 -10.60 19.42 -43.13
N SER A 653 -10.17 19.62 -41.89
CA SER A 653 -9.40 18.62 -41.14
C SER A 653 -10.22 17.34 -40.90
N ALA A 654 -11.50 17.46 -40.56
CA ALA A 654 -12.39 16.32 -40.39
C ALA A 654 -12.59 15.55 -41.70
N VAL A 655 -12.81 16.25 -42.83
CA VAL A 655 -12.96 15.60 -44.15
C VAL A 655 -11.66 14.94 -44.60
N GLN A 656 -10.49 15.54 -44.34
CA GLN A 656 -9.19 14.90 -44.59
C GLN A 656 -9.02 13.63 -43.77
N GLY A 657 -9.33 13.68 -42.46
CA GLY A 657 -9.29 12.53 -41.58
C GLY A 657 -10.21 11.41 -42.04
N LEU A 658 -11.46 11.72 -42.38
CA LEU A 658 -12.42 10.74 -42.90
C LEU A 658 -11.96 10.13 -44.23
N THR A 659 -11.37 10.93 -45.11
CA THR A 659 -10.79 10.46 -46.38
C THR A 659 -9.61 9.52 -46.13
N ALA A 660 -8.73 9.85 -45.17
CA ALA A 660 -7.65 8.97 -44.73
C ALA A 660 -8.18 7.62 -44.24
N LEU A 661 -9.22 7.61 -43.40
CA LEU A 661 -9.81 6.37 -42.90
C LEU A 661 -10.41 5.52 -44.04
N ALA A 662 -11.15 6.14 -44.96
CA ALA A 662 -11.74 5.45 -46.10
C ALA A 662 -10.68 4.86 -47.04
N LEU A 663 -9.63 5.63 -47.35
CA LEU A 663 -8.52 5.15 -48.19
C LEU A 663 -7.73 4.02 -47.52
N ALA A 664 -7.51 4.12 -46.21
CA ALA A 664 -6.74 3.12 -45.49
C ALA A 664 -7.49 1.79 -45.31
N LYS A 665 -8.82 1.79 -45.36
CA LYS A 665 -9.63 0.56 -45.41
C LYS A 665 -9.52 -0.15 -46.76
N GLY A 666 -9.29 0.59 -47.84
CA GLY A 666 -8.84 0.07 -49.14
C GLY A 666 -9.92 -0.48 -50.07
N ASP A 667 -11.16 -0.59 -49.61
CA ASP A 667 -12.35 -1.00 -50.38
C ASP A 667 -13.03 0.20 -51.08
N GLU A 668 -13.50 0.00 -52.32
CA GLU A 668 -14.22 1.05 -53.06
C GLU A 668 -15.52 1.47 -52.36
N ASP A 669 -16.15 0.54 -51.64
CA ASP A 669 -17.36 0.77 -50.86
C ASP A 669 -17.15 1.81 -49.74
N SER A 670 -15.98 1.88 -49.11
CA SER A 670 -15.74 2.85 -48.03
C SER A 670 -15.68 4.28 -48.51
N LEU A 671 -15.11 4.51 -49.70
CA LEU A 671 -15.11 5.84 -50.31
C LEU A 671 -16.52 6.23 -50.74
N MET A 672 -17.28 5.31 -51.32
CA MET A 672 -18.68 5.55 -51.70
C MET A 672 -19.58 5.84 -50.49
N ASN A 673 -19.41 5.09 -49.40
CA ASN A 673 -20.12 5.33 -48.14
C ASN A 673 -19.74 6.68 -47.53
N LEU A 674 -18.47 7.08 -47.58
CA LEU A 674 -18.06 8.42 -47.16
C LEU A 674 -18.74 9.53 -47.97
N LYS A 675 -18.81 9.37 -49.30
CA LYS A 675 -19.52 10.33 -50.17
C LYS A 675 -21.00 10.44 -49.79
N ALA A 676 -21.65 9.31 -49.51
CA ALA A 676 -23.05 9.29 -49.07
C ALA A 676 -23.22 9.98 -47.70
N ASP A 677 -22.39 9.64 -46.72
CA ASP A 677 -22.45 10.21 -45.36
C ASP A 677 -22.21 11.73 -45.38
N LEU A 678 -21.29 12.23 -46.21
CA LEU A 678 -21.05 13.67 -46.37
C LEU A 678 -22.25 14.38 -46.99
N ARG A 679 -22.88 13.81 -48.03
CA ARG A 679 -24.11 14.40 -48.62
C ARG A 679 -25.24 14.47 -47.61
N VAL A 680 -25.43 13.42 -46.81
CA VAL A 680 -26.42 13.40 -45.72
C VAL A 680 -26.11 14.48 -44.68
N MET A 681 -24.84 14.60 -44.27
CA MET A 681 -24.39 15.64 -43.33
C MET A 681 -24.68 17.05 -43.86
N LEU A 682 -24.38 17.31 -45.13
CA LEU A 682 -24.56 18.63 -45.77
C LEU A 682 -26.03 19.00 -46.02
N ALA A 683 -26.91 18.00 -46.18
CA ALA A 683 -28.34 18.17 -46.34
C ALA A 683 -29.11 18.32 -45.01
N SER A 684 -28.45 18.03 -43.88
CA SER A 684 -29.08 18.05 -42.56
C SER A 684 -29.07 19.44 -41.91
N ASP A 685 -30.05 19.70 -41.02
CA ASP A 685 -30.17 20.98 -40.30
C ASP A 685 -28.92 21.31 -39.48
N GLY A 686 -28.46 22.57 -39.55
CA GLY A 686 -27.22 23.01 -38.87
C GLY A 686 -25.93 22.60 -39.59
N ALA A 687 -26.01 22.24 -40.88
CA ALA A 687 -24.82 22.03 -41.70
C ALA A 687 -24.00 23.34 -41.90
N PRO A 688 -22.69 23.24 -42.19
CA PRO A 688 -21.85 24.41 -42.43
C PRO A 688 -22.39 25.29 -43.55
N SER A 689 -22.17 26.62 -43.49
CA SER A 689 -22.61 27.55 -44.53
C SER A 689 -21.86 27.32 -45.86
N GLN A 690 -22.44 27.77 -46.97
CA GLN A 690 -21.82 27.61 -48.29
C GLN A 690 -20.43 28.24 -48.37
N GLU A 691 -20.21 29.38 -47.71
CA GLU A 691 -18.90 30.03 -47.65
C GLU A 691 -17.85 29.19 -46.91
N ILE A 692 -18.23 28.54 -45.81
CA ILE A 692 -17.30 27.67 -45.07
C ILE A 692 -17.01 26.40 -45.86
N ARG A 693 -18.03 25.85 -46.53
CA ARG A 693 -17.87 24.69 -47.44
C ARG A 693 -16.91 25.01 -48.58
N GLN A 694 -17.07 26.16 -49.24
CA GLN A 694 -16.20 26.59 -50.33
C GLN A 694 -14.75 26.74 -49.86
N ARG A 695 -14.54 27.40 -48.71
CA ARG A 695 -13.20 27.55 -48.13
C ARG A 695 -12.55 26.21 -47.78
N ALA A 696 -13.31 25.28 -47.21
CA ALA A 696 -12.81 23.93 -46.92
C ALA A 696 -12.47 23.17 -48.22
N ALA A 697 -13.29 23.31 -49.27
CA ALA A 697 -13.06 22.71 -50.58
C ALA A 697 -11.81 23.27 -51.28
N ASP A 698 -11.58 24.58 -51.21
CA ASP A 698 -10.39 25.23 -51.77
C ASP A 698 -9.12 24.70 -51.08
N ARG A 699 -9.15 24.55 -49.76
CA ARG A 699 -8.02 23.98 -48.97
C ARG A 699 -7.80 22.49 -49.23
N LEU A 700 -8.86 21.71 -49.41
CA LEU A 700 -8.75 20.32 -49.85
C LEU A 700 -8.11 20.23 -51.24
N THR A 701 -8.50 21.13 -52.16
CA THR A 701 -7.94 21.22 -53.51
C THR A 701 -6.47 21.61 -53.48
N GLU A 702 -6.10 22.60 -52.66
CA GLU A 702 -4.70 22.98 -52.43
C GLU A 702 -3.90 21.78 -51.89
N ARG A 703 -4.45 21.07 -50.90
CA ARG A 703 -3.83 19.88 -50.31
C ARG A 703 -3.66 18.74 -51.32
N ALA A 704 -4.64 18.51 -52.18
CA ALA A 704 -4.59 17.50 -53.23
C ALA A 704 -3.48 17.77 -54.25
N HIS A 705 -3.18 19.04 -54.52
CA HIS A 705 -2.10 19.46 -55.43
C HIS A 705 -0.73 19.53 -54.74
N ASN A 706 -0.70 19.66 -53.40
CA ASN A 706 0.53 19.67 -52.60
C ASN A 706 0.48 18.65 -51.44
N PRO A 707 0.53 17.33 -51.74
CA PRO A 707 0.41 16.28 -50.73
C PRO A 707 1.57 16.26 -49.71
N PHE A 708 2.74 16.81 -50.03
CA PHE A 708 3.94 16.80 -49.19
C PHE A 708 4.29 18.13 -48.52
N GLY A 709 3.33 19.05 -48.36
CA GLY A 709 3.54 20.29 -47.61
C GLY A 709 4.09 20.04 -46.18
N ASN A 710 4.80 21.04 -45.62
CA ASN A 710 5.61 21.05 -44.39
C ASN A 710 4.94 20.61 -43.05
N ARG A 711 3.80 19.91 -43.06
CA ARG A 711 3.00 19.50 -41.89
C ARG A 711 3.16 18.02 -41.52
N VAL A 712 4.39 17.50 -41.52
CA VAL A 712 4.70 16.07 -41.31
C VAL A 712 4.38 15.54 -39.88
N PHE A 713 3.85 16.38 -38.99
CA PHE A 713 3.71 16.06 -37.56
C PHE A 713 2.29 15.69 -37.09
N ARG A 714 1.26 15.78 -37.94
CA ARG A 714 -0.12 15.40 -37.57
C ARG A 714 -0.47 13.97 -38.00
N SER A 715 -1.38 13.34 -37.29
CA SER A 715 -1.71 11.92 -37.48
C SER A 715 -2.45 11.68 -38.80
N ILE A 716 -3.37 12.58 -39.16
CA ILE A 716 -4.10 12.57 -40.43
C ILE A 716 -3.11 12.64 -41.60
N ASP A 717 -2.18 13.60 -41.53
CA ASP A 717 -1.15 13.80 -42.56
C ASP A 717 -0.25 12.57 -42.73
N HIS A 718 0.10 11.92 -41.62
CA HIS A 718 0.89 10.69 -41.64
C HIS A 718 0.17 9.54 -42.35
N VAL A 719 -1.12 9.33 -42.06
CA VAL A 719 -1.90 8.25 -42.70
C VAL A 719 -2.13 8.53 -44.17
N LEU A 720 -2.46 9.76 -44.56
CA LEU A 720 -2.57 10.15 -45.98
C LEU A 720 -1.25 9.93 -46.73
N GLY A 721 -0.11 10.25 -46.10
CA GLY A 721 1.22 10.06 -46.69
C GLY A 721 1.62 8.60 -46.91
N GLN A 722 0.97 7.64 -46.24
CA GLN A 722 1.19 6.20 -46.46
C GLN A 722 0.41 5.65 -47.66
N GLN A 723 -0.56 6.41 -48.18
CA GLN A 723 -1.41 5.99 -49.30
C GLN A 723 -0.83 6.38 -50.67
N ALA A 724 -1.33 5.76 -51.74
CA ALA A 724 -0.91 6.08 -53.10
C ALA A 724 -1.22 7.56 -53.45
N PRO A 725 -0.23 8.39 -53.84
CA PRO A 725 -0.42 9.83 -54.03
C PRO A 725 -1.55 10.21 -55.00
N ASN A 726 -1.70 9.44 -56.08
CA ASN A 726 -2.75 9.67 -57.07
C ASN A 726 -4.16 9.38 -56.49
N ARG A 727 -4.31 8.30 -55.72
CA ARG A 727 -5.60 7.96 -55.08
C ARG A 727 -5.98 9.00 -54.01
N VAL A 728 -5.00 9.49 -53.26
CA VAL A 728 -5.21 10.58 -52.28
C VAL A 728 -5.66 11.85 -53.00
N ARG A 729 -4.99 12.24 -54.08
CA ARG A 729 -5.35 13.41 -54.88
C ARG A 729 -6.77 13.30 -55.43
N GLU A 730 -7.11 12.18 -56.06
CA GLU A 730 -8.46 11.95 -56.62
C GLU A 730 -9.53 12.01 -55.52
N ALA A 731 -9.34 11.28 -54.42
CA ALA A 731 -10.30 11.26 -53.32
C ALA A 731 -10.52 12.64 -52.69
N LEU A 732 -9.45 13.43 -52.47
CA LEU A 732 -9.56 14.77 -51.90
C LEU A 732 -10.29 15.75 -52.84
N LEU A 733 -10.05 15.66 -54.15
CA LEU A 733 -10.76 16.47 -55.15
C LEU A 733 -12.25 16.12 -55.21
N GLU A 734 -12.59 14.84 -55.15
CA GLU A 734 -13.98 14.39 -55.10
C GLU A 734 -14.70 14.87 -53.82
N MET A 735 -14.04 14.81 -52.66
CA MET A 735 -14.61 15.35 -51.42
C MET A 735 -14.79 16.87 -51.49
N ALA A 736 -13.83 17.59 -52.08
CA ALA A 736 -13.95 19.03 -52.30
C ALA A 736 -15.17 19.37 -53.16
N GLN A 737 -15.41 18.62 -54.24
CA GLN A 737 -16.58 18.81 -55.09
C GLN A 737 -17.90 18.57 -54.35
N ILE A 738 -17.96 17.56 -53.48
CA ILE A 738 -19.15 17.27 -52.66
C ILE A 738 -19.42 18.42 -51.66
N LEU A 739 -18.39 19.03 -51.08
CA LEU A 739 -18.55 20.16 -50.17
C LEU A 739 -19.14 21.39 -50.88
N VAL A 740 -18.68 21.70 -52.09
CA VAL A 740 -19.21 22.82 -52.90
C VAL A 740 -20.67 22.57 -53.31
N GLY A 741 -21.04 21.31 -53.54
CA GLY A 741 -22.34 20.92 -54.07
C GLY A 741 -22.44 21.13 -55.58
N GLU A 742 -23.48 20.57 -56.21
CA GLU A 742 -23.79 20.93 -57.60
C GLU A 742 -24.26 22.39 -57.66
N PRO A 743 -23.82 23.17 -58.67
CA PRO A 743 -24.24 24.57 -58.80
C PRO A 743 -25.77 24.66 -58.86
N GLN A 744 -26.37 25.46 -57.98
CA GLN A 744 -27.79 25.78 -58.09
C GLN A 744 -28.06 26.41 -59.47
N PRO A 745 -28.93 25.81 -60.30
CA PRO A 745 -29.33 26.45 -61.54
C PRO A 745 -30.31 27.57 -61.21
N GLY A 746 -29.82 28.80 -61.12
CA GLY A 746 -30.69 29.99 -61.08
C GLY A 746 -30.22 31.13 -60.18
N ALA A 747 -29.21 31.88 -60.64
CA ALA A 747 -29.08 33.30 -60.37
C ALA A 747 -28.16 33.91 -61.45
N MET A 748 -28.72 34.11 -62.64
CA MET A 748 -28.30 35.20 -63.53
C MET A 748 -29.19 36.39 -63.26
#